data_AF-A0A4R2C6F4-F1
#
_entry.id   AF-A0A4R2C6F4-F1
#
_cell.length_a   1.000
_cell.length_b   1.000
_cell.length_c   1.000
_cell.angle_alpha   90.00
_cell.angle_beta   90.00
_cell.angle_gamma   90.00
#
_symmetry.space_group_name_H-M   'P 1'
#
loop_
_entity.id
_entity.type
_entity.pdbx_description
1 polymer ?
#
loop_
_entity_poly.entity_id
_entity_poly.type
_entity_poly.pdbx_seq_one_letter_code
_entity_poly.pdbx_strand_id
1 'polypeptide(L)'
;METPEGPSDAELIARVRNGDLEAYGELFGRHHHAAERMARQLVPPNDADDLAGDAFAKVLDALRNGGGPDISFRAYLLTTVRRVHVDRIRAGKKVQTTDDIAAYEREPETFDDPTVTGFESGAAAKAFASLPERWQAVLWHTEVEGEKPAAIAPLLGLTANGVSALAYRAREGLRQAYLQQHLADVAGDRCRWTTERLGAYVRGGLTKRENRNVREHLDDCAKCTAVYLELVEINSALPALLAPALLGTAGLGYLAAASGAKVGFVGFVATGWRKATENSTRTAVGAGTVVVTVAAVLAAIALTGNETPPAAIDKPPAQQPTQPPANPPTAKPPTAKPPTVKPPVVPPTQPQPETTELAEPTTALSTTAPTSEPPTPTPTPVEPTTPIFDEGLLTISAPQGGGAPGGAAPFGARVATAEASESAAAAQWLLTIKVPANNTKPVTMGIRYGNALGWPVSGDPAGWTCVRAADGKSGRCTAENPSTPATMPLSFTDPTGGSVADRTFTVSAKAGRLYDDDSETQTAPPRTDENLLKIGVRKTDQDVYYRTLTVAPGTDRTAVTLKIQYGAALAWPVKGTPAGWKCTPSAKTCAALNPARPAPLYAEFAVPDGSSAARTYSVSATAGLVSDTDSETLAGIRADESLLQILTPDPKHDPNLFVYNRFLKISGTTGPVTLEISWGRNLSLLSSLHRGWTCSRSTDSRRATCTTDHYTRPLNTEWASWPGSGPSNTITVKATTPSRHDTDTAPIPPTPSRR
;
A
#
# COMPACT_ATOMS: atom_id res chain seq x y z
N MET A 1 23.91 -17.65 -12.30
CA MET A 1 24.38 -16.27 -12.12
C MET A 1 24.64 -15.74 -13.52
N GLU A 2 23.56 -15.42 -14.25
CA GLU A 2 23.67 -14.88 -15.61
C GLU A 2 23.91 -13.37 -15.49
N THR A 3 25.11 -12.95 -15.84
CA THR A 3 25.43 -11.55 -16.12
C THR A 3 24.77 -11.14 -17.44
N PRO A 4 24.24 -9.92 -17.58
CA PRO A 4 23.66 -9.47 -18.83
C PRO A 4 24.70 -9.52 -19.97
N GLU A 5 24.31 -10.02 -21.14
CA GLU A 5 25.12 -10.02 -22.36
C GLU A 5 25.31 -8.58 -22.85
N GLY A 6 26.49 -7.99 -22.62
CA GLY A 6 26.93 -6.72 -23.20
C GLY A 6 27.42 -5.67 -22.18
N PRO A 7 28.27 -4.71 -22.61
CA PRO A 7 28.78 -3.64 -21.75
C PRO A 7 27.64 -2.67 -21.35
N SER A 8 27.67 -2.22 -20.10
CA SER A 8 26.77 -1.18 -19.58
C SER A 8 27.07 0.20 -20.17
N ASP A 9 26.13 1.14 -20.07
CA ASP A 9 26.33 2.50 -20.62
C ASP A 9 27.51 3.20 -19.93
N ALA A 10 27.74 2.97 -18.64
CA ALA A 10 28.89 3.49 -17.91
C ALA A 10 30.23 2.94 -18.43
N GLU A 11 30.27 1.64 -18.77
CA GLU A 11 31.47 1.02 -19.37
C GLU A 11 31.72 1.54 -20.78
N LEU A 12 30.66 1.77 -21.57
CA LEU A 12 30.77 2.38 -22.89
C LEU A 12 31.26 3.83 -22.80
N ILE A 13 30.72 4.64 -21.89
CA ILE A 13 31.20 6.01 -21.61
C ILE A 13 32.69 6.01 -21.27
N ALA A 14 33.13 5.11 -20.38
CA ALA A 14 34.54 5.01 -20.00
C ALA A 14 35.43 4.64 -21.19
N ARG A 15 34.98 3.76 -22.09
CA ARG A 15 35.71 3.42 -23.34
C ARG A 15 35.80 4.60 -24.30
N VAL A 16 34.71 5.35 -24.47
CA VAL A 16 34.69 6.58 -25.30
C VAL A 16 35.69 7.61 -24.79
N ARG A 17 35.79 7.79 -23.47
CA ARG A 17 36.80 8.67 -22.85
C ARG A 17 38.23 8.21 -23.11
N ASN A 18 38.43 6.89 -23.21
CA ASN A 18 39.72 6.30 -23.57
C ASN A 18 39.99 6.29 -25.09
N GLY A 19 39.13 6.92 -25.90
CA GLY A 19 39.32 7.09 -27.35
C GLY A 19 38.65 6.03 -28.23
N ASP A 20 37.90 5.09 -27.67
CA ASP A 20 37.15 4.09 -28.42
C ASP A 20 35.85 4.67 -28.98
N LEU A 21 35.84 4.97 -30.28
CA LEU A 21 34.67 5.53 -30.97
C LEU A 21 33.62 4.48 -31.33
N GLU A 22 33.98 3.20 -31.39
CA GLU A 22 33.00 2.13 -31.64
C GLU A 22 32.06 2.00 -30.44
N ALA A 23 32.57 2.17 -29.22
CA ALA A 23 31.76 2.24 -28.00
C ALA A 23 30.74 3.40 -28.05
N TYR A 24 31.06 4.52 -28.70
CA TYR A 24 30.12 5.61 -28.90
C TYR A 24 29.00 5.25 -29.88
N GLY A 25 29.31 4.44 -30.90
CA GLY A 25 28.31 3.91 -31.83
C GLY A 25 27.25 3.05 -31.13
N GLU A 26 27.64 2.28 -30.11
CA GLU A 26 26.70 1.49 -29.31
C GLU A 26 25.80 2.39 -28.43
N LEU A 27 26.36 3.43 -27.79
CA LEU A 27 25.57 4.45 -27.08
C LEU A 27 24.59 5.16 -28.02
N PHE A 28 25.04 5.51 -29.22
CA PHE A 28 24.20 6.11 -30.26
C PHE A 28 23.04 5.17 -30.61
N GLY A 29 23.30 3.91 -30.94
CA GLY A 29 22.27 2.92 -31.27
C GLY A 29 21.23 2.72 -30.15
N ARG A 30 21.66 2.71 -28.89
CA ARG A 30 20.77 2.53 -27.72
C ARG A 30 19.88 3.75 -27.42
N HIS A 31 20.30 4.96 -27.80
CA HIS A 31 19.66 6.19 -27.35
C HIS A 31 19.16 7.11 -28.47
N HIS A 32 19.50 6.83 -29.73
CA HIS A 32 19.11 7.63 -30.89
C HIS A 32 17.61 7.91 -30.93
N HIS A 33 16.78 6.86 -30.82
CA HIS A 33 15.33 7.01 -30.85
C HIS A 33 14.78 7.88 -29.71
N ALA A 34 15.42 7.92 -28.55
CA ALA A 34 14.98 8.79 -27.45
C ALA A 34 15.26 10.26 -27.77
N ALA A 35 16.47 10.57 -28.26
CA ALA A 35 16.83 11.92 -28.68
C ALA A 35 15.98 12.42 -29.85
N GLU A 36 15.76 11.58 -30.86
CA GLU A 36 14.93 11.88 -32.02
C GLU A 36 13.47 12.18 -31.62
N ARG A 37 12.89 11.35 -30.74
CA ARG A 37 11.55 11.60 -30.18
C ARG A 37 11.46 12.96 -29.50
N MET A 38 12.49 13.36 -28.74
CA MET A 38 12.54 14.66 -28.09
C MET A 38 12.70 15.80 -29.11
N ALA A 39 13.57 15.63 -30.09
CA ALA A 39 13.80 16.62 -31.14
C ALA A 39 12.51 16.90 -31.94
N ARG A 40 11.73 15.85 -32.28
CA ARG A 40 10.42 15.98 -32.94
C ARG A 40 9.38 16.80 -32.15
N GLN A 41 9.57 16.98 -30.84
CA GLN A 41 8.70 17.86 -30.02
C GLN A 41 9.15 19.32 -30.02
N LEU A 42 10.39 19.59 -30.43
CA LEU A 42 11.00 20.91 -30.39
C LEU A 42 11.07 21.57 -31.77
N VAL A 43 11.23 20.78 -32.83
CA VAL A 43 11.42 21.26 -34.20
C VAL A 43 10.55 20.49 -35.21
N PRO A 44 10.31 21.04 -36.41
CA PRO A 44 9.63 20.32 -37.48
C PRO A 44 10.32 18.98 -37.82
N PRO A 45 9.59 17.99 -38.36
CA PRO A 45 10.14 16.65 -38.63
C PRO A 45 11.43 16.62 -39.45
N ASN A 46 11.59 17.56 -40.38
CA ASN A 46 12.76 17.62 -41.27
C ASN A 46 14.04 18.08 -40.54
N ASP A 47 13.91 18.79 -39.42
CA ASP A 47 15.05 19.32 -38.65
C ASP A 47 15.35 18.47 -37.40
N ALA A 48 14.53 17.46 -37.12
CA ALA A 48 14.61 16.68 -35.89
C ALA A 48 15.87 15.79 -35.84
N ASP A 49 16.21 15.16 -36.97
CA ASP A 49 17.41 14.32 -37.08
C ASP A 49 18.69 15.16 -36.95
N ASP A 50 18.70 16.35 -37.55
CA ASP A 50 19.81 17.32 -37.43
C ASP A 50 19.98 17.78 -35.98
N LEU A 51 18.90 18.15 -35.30
CA LEU A 51 18.94 18.59 -33.90
C LEU A 51 19.41 17.46 -32.97
N ALA A 52 18.96 16.23 -33.20
CA ALA A 52 19.42 15.06 -32.45
C ALA A 52 20.91 14.80 -32.72
N GLY A 53 21.34 14.87 -33.98
CA GLY A 53 22.73 14.74 -34.40
C GLY A 53 23.66 15.76 -33.75
N ASP A 54 23.28 17.03 -33.74
CA ASP A 54 24.01 18.11 -33.07
C ASP A 54 24.15 17.85 -31.56
N ALA A 55 23.11 17.32 -30.92
CA ALA A 55 23.14 16.97 -29.51
C ALA A 55 24.10 15.81 -29.24
N PHE A 56 24.07 14.75 -30.06
CA PHE A 56 25.04 13.67 -29.97
C PHE A 56 26.47 14.20 -30.16
N ALA A 57 26.73 15.00 -31.20
CA ALA A 57 28.04 15.60 -31.42
C ALA A 57 28.55 16.38 -30.18
N LYS A 58 27.71 17.23 -29.57
CA LYS A 58 28.06 17.93 -28.34
C LYS A 58 28.34 16.99 -27.16
N VAL A 59 27.57 15.90 -27.01
CA VAL A 59 27.83 14.90 -25.96
C VAL A 59 29.15 14.18 -26.21
N LEU A 60 29.46 13.81 -27.45
CA LEU A 60 30.72 13.17 -27.82
C LEU A 60 31.91 14.07 -27.49
N ASP A 61 31.82 15.35 -27.86
CA ASP A 61 32.86 16.34 -27.55
C ASP A 61 33.02 16.53 -26.04
N ALA A 62 31.91 16.60 -25.29
CA ALA A 62 31.94 16.67 -23.83
C ALA A 62 32.64 15.46 -23.21
N LEU A 63 32.32 14.25 -23.67
CA LEU A 63 32.94 13.01 -23.20
C LEU A 63 34.43 12.96 -23.52
N ARG A 64 34.83 13.30 -24.76
CA ARG A 64 36.25 13.33 -25.17
C ARG A 64 37.08 14.31 -24.34
N ASN A 65 36.48 15.42 -23.92
CA ASN A 65 37.11 16.41 -23.06
C ASN A 65 37.08 16.05 -21.56
N GLY A 66 36.68 14.82 -21.21
CA GLY A 66 36.61 14.35 -19.83
C GLY A 66 35.43 14.86 -19.02
N GLY A 67 34.50 15.60 -19.65
CA GLY A 67 33.23 16.02 -19.07
C GLY A 67 32.09 15.04 -19.38
N GLY A 68 30.86 15.56 -19.37
CA GLY A 68 29.66 14.78 -19.68
C GLY A 68 29.23 13.80 -18.57
N PRO A 69 28.24 12.92 -18.84
CA PRO A 69 27.70 12.00 -17.86
C PRO A 69 28.67 10.84 -17.56
N ASP A 70 28.68 10.33 -16.33
CA ASP A 70 29.42 9.11 -15.98
C ASP A 70 28.55 7.86 -16.12
N ILE A 71 27.25 7.98 -15.81
CA ILE A 71 26.31 6.85 -15.80
C ILE A 71 25.00 7.21 -16.52
N SER A 72 24.43 8.39 -16.29
CA SER A 72 23.08 8.73 -16.76
C SER A 72 23.08 9.32 -18.19
N PHE A 73 23.50 8.53 -19.18
CA PHE A 73 23.66 9.00 -20.57
C PHE A 73 22.35 9.57 -21.15
N ARG A 74 21.24 8.85 -21.00
CA ARG A 74 19.95 9.22 -21.60
C ARG A 74 19.42 10.57 -21.07
N ALA A 75 19.43 10.79 -19.76
CA ALA A 75 18.96 12.04 -19.17
C ALA A 75 19.82 13.24 -19.61
N TYR A 76 21.14 13.06 -19.65
CA TYR A 76 22.08 14.08 -20.10
C TYR A 76 21.86 14.43 -21.59
N LEU A 77 21.68 13.41 -22.43
CA LEU A 77 21.42 13.58 -23.86
C LEU A 77 20.14 14.37 -24.12
N LEU A 78 19.02 14.02 -23.47
CA LEU A 78 17.74 14.72 -23.64
C LEU A 78 17.81 16.19 -23.20
N THR A 79 18.54 16.46 -22.12
CA THR A 79 18.82 17.83 -21.66
C THR A 79 19.66 18.59 -22.69
N THR A 80 20.64 17.91 -23.29
CA THR A 80 21.50 18.48 -24.34
C THR A 80 20.71 18.80 -25.61
N VAL A 81 19.78 17.95 -26.04
CA VAL A 81 18.87 18.23 -27.18
C VAL A 81 18.10 19.53 -26.94
N ARG A 82 17.51 19.71 -25.76
CA ARG A 82 16.82 20.96 -25.40
C ARG A 82 17.77 22.16 -25.42
N ARG A 83 18.97 22.03 -24.88
CA ARG A 83 19.97 23.10 -24.85
C ARG A 83 20.38 23.52 -26.26
N VAL A 84 20.67 22.56 -27.14
CA VAL A 84 21.02 22.83 -28.55
C VAL A 84 19.89 23.59 -29.24
N HIS A 85 18.63 23.19 -29.00
CA HIS A 85 17.47 23.89 -29.56
C HIS A 85 17.37 25.34 -29.06
N VAL A 86 17.52 25.56 -27.75
CA VAL A 86 17.51 26.90 -27.14
C VAL A 86 18.67 27.76 -27.69
N ASP A 87 19.86 27.19 -27.81
CA ASP A 87 21.03 27.85 -28.38
C ASP A 87 20.76 28.24 -29.85
N ARG A 88 20.14 27.37 -30.65
CA ARG A 88 19.76 27.64 -32.05
C ARG A 88 18.74 28.76 -32.17
N ILE A 89 17.73 28.81 -31.29
CA ILE A 89 16.77 29.93 -31.23
C ILE A 89 17.47 31.23 -30.83
N ARG A 90 18.36 31.19 -29.84
CA ARG A 90 19.10 32.38 -29.37
C ARG A 90 20.05 32.91 -30.44
N ALA A 91 20.76 32.03 -31.14
CA ALA A 91 21.60 32.37 -32.28
C ALA A 91 20.75 32.97 -33.41
N GLY A 92 19.62 32.35 -33.76
CA GLY A 92 18.69 32.88 -34.76
C GLY A 92 18.10 34.25 -34.41
N LYS A 93 17.88 34.55 -33.12
CA LYS A 93 17.46 35.89 -32.65
C LYS A 93 18.58 36.93 -32.69
N LYS A 94 19.85 36.51 -32.58
CA LYS A 94 21.04 37.39 -32.68
C LYS A 94 21.43 37.67 -34.13
N VAL A 95 21.03 36.82 -35.07
CA VAL A 95 21.14 37.09 -36.51
C VAL A 95 20.01 38.04 -36.95
N GLN A 96 20.02 39.25 -36.40
CA GLN A 96 19.58 40.45 -37.10
C GLN A 96 20.85 41.05 -37.69
N THR A 97 20.89 41.25 -39.00
CA THR A 97 22.09 41.66 -39.73
C THR A 97 22.60 43.01 -39.25
N THR A 98 23.64 42.99 -38.43
CA THR A 98 24.56 44.12 -38.28
C THR A 98 25.97 43.57 -38.08
N ASP A 99 26.89 44.06 -38.90
CA ASP A 99 28.31 43.76 -38.85
C ASP A 99 28.90 44.15 -37.49
N ASP A 100 29.41 43.17 -36.75
CA ASP A 100 30.70 43.25 -36.04
C ASP A 100 30.96 41.95 -35.25
N ILE A 101 31.92 41.17 -35.76
CA ILE A 101 32.40 39.92 -35.17
C ILE A 101 33.62 40.23 -34.30
N ALA A 102 33.42 40.52 -33.02
CA ALA A 102 34.49 40.54 -32.02
C ALA A 102 33.96 40.47 -30.58
N ALA A 103 33.53 39.28 -30.14
CA ALA A 103 33.53 38.88 -28.72
C ALA A 103 32.99 37.44 -28.58
N TYR A 104 33.85 36.45 -28.71
CA TYR A 104 33.57 35.09 -28.30
C TYR A 104 34.59 34.67 -27.25
N GLU A 105 34.18 34.73 -25.99
CA GLU A 105 34.69 33.90 -24.90
C GLU A 105 33.78 34.13 -23.68
N ARG A 106 32.92 33.14 -23.37
CA ARG A 106 32.30 33.02 -22.06
C ARG A 106 32.16 31.54 -21.68
N GLU A 107 32.83 31.22 -20.58
CA GLU A 107 32.81 29.98 -19.81
C GLU A 107 31.39 29.51 -19.43
N PRO A 108 31.22 28.24 -19.02
CA PRO A 108 29.90 27.65 -18.79
C PRO A 108 29.31 28.16 -17.48
N GLU A 109 28.47 29.19 -17.55
CA GLU A 109 27.58 29.52 -16.44
C GLU A 109 26.53 28.41 -16.28
N THR A 110 26.44 27.90 -15.05
CA THR A 110 25.35 27.04 -14.60
C THR A 110 24.02 27.75 -14.84
N PHE A 111 23.13 27.09 -15.56
CA PHE A 111 21.90 27.67 -16.07
C PHE A 111 20.85 27.80 -14.97
N ASP A 112 20.59 29.03 -14.52
CA ASP A 112 19.31 29.42 -13.93
C ASP A 112 18.45 30.03 -15.04
N ASP A 113 17.43 29.29 -15.50
CA ASP A 113 16.43 29.80 -16.45
C ASP A 113 15.26 30.45 -15.68
N PRO A 114 15.05 31.77 -15.79
CA PRO A 114 13.92 32.43 -15.16
C PRO A 114 12.57 32.14 -15.83
N THR A 115 12.50 31.29 -16.87
CA THR A 115 11.24 30.86 -17.51
C THR A 115 10.72 29.50 -17.02
N VAL A 116 11.39 28.86 -16.06
CA VAL A 116 10.79 27.77 -15.25
C VAL A 116 9.90 28.40 -14.18
N THR A 117 8.89 29.17 -14.60
CA THR A 117 7.84 29.68 -13.70
C THR A 117 6.78 28.61 -13.52
N GLY A 118 7.18 27.59 -12.78
CA GLY A 118 6.31 26.79 -11.95
C GLY A 118 6.99 26.66 -10.62
N PHE A 119 6.58 27.43 -9.61
CA PHE A 119 7.09 27.36 -8.24
C PHE A 119 7.08 25.89 -7.72
N GLU A 120 6.19 25.07 -8.27
CA GLU A 120 5.95 23.66 -8.01
C GLU A 120 6.95 22.68 -8.69
N SER A 121 7.61 23.06 -9.80
CA SER A 121 8.50 22.16 -10.57
C SER A 121 9.99 22.31 -10.23
N GLY A 122 10.40 23.46 -9.69
CA GLY A 122 11.81 23.76 -9.43
C GLY A 122 12.43 22.95 -8.27
N ALA A 123 11.67 22.75 -7.18
CA ALA A 123 12.19 22.06 -5.99
C ALA A 123 12.41 20.55 -6.23
N ALA A 124 11.51 19.91 -6.98
CA ALA A 124 11.68 18.51 -7.36
C ALA A 124 12.80 18.29 -8.38
N ALA A 125 12.98 19.21 -9.34
CA ALA A 125 14.11 19.15 -10.25
C ALA A 125 15.44 19.30 -9.50
N LYS A 126 15.53 20.24 -8.54
CA LYS A 126 16.69 20.39 -7.65
C LYS A 126 16.93 19.14 -6.79
N ALA A 127 15.85 18.55 -6.25
CA ALA A 127 15.93 17.32 -5.47
C ALA A 127 16.35 16.11 -6.31
N PHE A 128 15.92 16.01 -7.57
CA PHE A 128 16.34 14.97 -8.49
C PHE A 128 17.81 15.14 -8.89
N ALA A 129 18.22 16.38 -9.21
CA ALA A 129 19.59 16.71 -9.58
C ALA A 129 20.60 16.47 -8.44
N SER A 130 20.18 16.51 -7.18
CA SER A 130 21.06 16.23 -6.03
C SER A 130 21.26 14.74 -5.75
N LEU A 131 20.54 13.84 -6.43
CA LEU A 131 20.71 12.40 -6.27
C LEU A 131 21.97 11.91 -7.00
N PRO A 132 22.57 10.79 -6.54
CA PRO A 132 23.61 10.10 -7.31
C PRO A 132 23.16 9.79 -8.74
N GLU A 133 24.04 9.91 -9.74
CA GLU A 133 23.66 9.72 -11.16
C GLU A 133 23.01 8.35 -11.43
N ARG A 134 23.49 7.31 -10.73
CA ARG A 134 22.92 5.97 -10.85
C ARG A 134 21.46 5.90 -10.37
N TRP A 135 21.08 6.73 -9.39
CA TRP A 135 19.71 6.86 -8.90
C TRP A 135 18.85 7.68 -9.86
N GLN A 136 19.41 8.76 -10.43
CA GLN A 136 18.74 9.52 -11.47
C GLN A 136 18.41 8.65 -12.69
N ALA A 137 19.38 7.86 -13.15
CA ALA A 137 19.22 6.96 -14.29
C ALA A 137 18.08 5.95 -14.05
N VAL A 138 18.12 5.21 -12.93
CA VAL A 138 17.05 4.23 -12.66
C VAL A 138 15.68 4.88 -12.53
N LEU A 139 15.57 6.04 -11.89
CA LEU A 139 14.31 6.77 -11.74
C LEU A 139 13.79 7.29 -13.08
N TRP A 140 14.68 7.79 -13.95
CA TRP A 140 14.29 8.24 -15.28
C TRP A 140 13.70 7.07 -16.09
N HIS A 141 14.40 5.95 -16.13
CA HIS A 141 13.95 4.78 -16.89
C HIS A 141 12.66 4.15 -16.30
N THR A 142 12.55 3.99 -14.97
CA THR A 142 11.38 3.32 -14.37
C THR A 142 10.18 4.23 -14.19
N GLU A 143 10.37 5.47 -13.73
CA GLU A 143 9.28 6.37 -13.35
C GLU A 143 8.89 7.30 -14.49
N VAL A 144 9.85 7.82 -15.26
CA VAL A 144 9.58 8.78 -16.32
C VAL A 144 9.23 8.05 -17.62
N GLU A 145 10.00 7.05 -18.02
CA GLU A 145 9.80 6.32 -19.27
C GLU A 145 8.95 5.05 -19.11
N GLY A 146 8.69 4.61 -17.88
CA GLY A 146 7.86 3.44 -17.59
C GLY A 146 8.47 2.11 -18.04
N GLU A 147 9.80 2.07 -18.23
CA GLU A 147 10.50 0.87 -18.66
C GLU A 147 10.54 -0.20 -17.55
N LYS A 148 10.44 -1.48 -17.94
CA LYS A 148 10.48 -2.59 -16.99
C LYS A 148 11.92 -2.82 -16.49
N PRO A 149 12.13 -3.23 -15.22
CA PRO A 149 13.46 -3.47 -14.66
C PRO A 149 14.36 -4.42 -15.49
N ALA A 150 13.76 -5.36 -16.21
CA ALA A 150 14.48 -6.29 -17.09
C ALA A 150 15.09 -5.60 -18.33
N ALA A 151 14.47 -4.55 -18.87
CA ALA A 151 14.99 -3.80 -20.01
C ALA A 151 16.12 -2.84 -19.61
N ILE A 152 16.10 -2.37 -18.36
CA ILE A 152 17.06 -1.42 -17.79
C ILE A 152 18.32 -2.12 -17.27
N ALA A 153 18.18 -3.39 -16.87
CA ALA A 153 19.25 -4.21 -16.31
C ALA A 153 20.56 -4.19 -17.14
N PRO A 154 20.53 -4.40 -18.47
CA PRO A 154 21.73 -4.30 -19.31
C PRO A 154 22.35 -2.90 -19.31
N LEU A 155 21.53 -1.84 -19.38
CA LEU A 155 22.00 -0.44 -19.41
C LEU A 155 22.79 -0.08 -18.14
N LEU A 156 22.33 -0.54 -16.98
CA LEU A 156 22.94 -0.25 -15.67
C LEU A 156 23.97 -1.30 -15.20
N GLY A 157 24.22 -2.35 -15.99
CA GLY A 157 25.08 -3.47 -15.60
C GLY A 157 24.59 -4.19 -14.35
N LEU A 158 23.27 -4.36 -14.19
CA LEU A 158 22.62 -4.94 -13.01
C LEU A 158 21.70 -6.09 -13.39
N THR A 159 21.31 -6.92 -12.41
CA THR A 159 20.19 -7.86 -12.58
C THR A 159 18.85 -7.11 -12.47
N ALA A 160 17.77 -7.66 -13.05
CA ALA A 160 16.43 -7.06 -12.95
C ALA A 160 15.97 -6.86 -11.49
N ASN A 161 16.34 -7.79 -10.60
CA ASN A 161 16.09 -7.67 -9.16
C ASN A 161 16.93 -6.54 -8.54
N GLY A 162 18.20 -6.41 -8.96
CA GLY A 162 19.08 -5.30 -8.57
C GLY A 162 18.54 -3.94 -8.98
N VAL A 163 17.97 -3.83 -10.20
CA VAL A 163 17.29 -2.61 -10.67
C VAL A 163 16.07 -2.30 -9.83
N SER A 164 15.21 -3.29 -9.55
CA SER A 164 14.02 -3.09 -8.70
C SER A 164 14.39 -2.59 -7.30
N ALA A 165 15.42 -3.18 -6.69
CA ALA A 165 15.93 -2.77 -5.38
C ALA A 165 16.59 -1.38 -5.40
N LEU A 166 17.27 -1.03 -6.51
CA LEU A 166 17.85 0.29 -6.70
C LEU A 166 16.75 1.35 -6.88
N ALA A 167 15.75 1.09 -7.71
CA ALA A 167 14.60 1.99 -7.93
C ALA A 167 13.85 2.27 -6.63
N TYR A 168 13.64 1.25 -5.79
CA TYR A 168 13.04 1.43 -4.47
C TYR A 168 13.84 2.40 -3.59
N ARG A 169 15.16 2.21 -3.51
CA ARG A 169 16.05 3.08 -2.73
C ARG A 169 16.13 4.49 -3.32
N ALA A 170 16.19 4.61 -4.64
CA ALA A 170 16.25 5.88 -5.35
C ALA A 170 14.98 6.72 -5.12
N ARG A 171 13.79 6.10 -5.11
CA ARG A 171 12.53 6.78 -4.75
C ARG A 171 12.57 7.33 -3.32
N GLU A 172 13.13 6.56 -2.38
CA GLU A 172 13.27 7.04 -1.01
C GLU A 172 14.28 8.18 -0.89
N GLY A 173 15.41 8.07 -1.60
CA GLY A 173 16.39 9.14 -1.73
C GLY A 173 15.80 10.43 -2.28
N LEU A 174 14.97 10.33 -3.33
CA LEU A 174 14.28 11.48 -3.91
C LEU A 174 13.35 12.17 -2.93
N ARG A 175 12.59 11.40 -2.14
CA ARG A 175 11.71 11.96 -1.09
C ARG A 175 12.49 12.71 -0.03
N GLN A 176 13.61 12.13 0.41
CA GLN A 176 14.48 12.78 1.40
C GLN A 176 15.08 14.07 0.84
N ALA A 177 15.62 14.04 -0.38
CA ALA A 177 16.15 15.22 -1.06
C ALA A 177 15.08 16.30 -1.25
N TYR A 178 13.85 15.91 -1.60
CA TYR A 178 12.72 16.82 -1.77
C TYR A 178 12.34 17.52 -0.47
N LEU A 179 12.19 16.74 0.61
CA LEU A 179 11.89 17.29 1.93
C LEU A 179 13.00 18.23 2.38
N GLN A 180 14.26 17.90 2.13
CA GLN A 180 15.40 18.75 2.46
C GLN A 180 15.35 20.13 1.77
N GLN A 181 14.87 20.20 0.51
CA GLN A 181 14.68 21.47 -0.19
C GLN A 181 13.61 22.35 0.48
N HIS A 182 12.59 21.75 1.09
CA HIS A 182 11.49 22.46 1.74
C HIS A 182 11.78 22.81 3.21
N LEU A 183 12.73 22.14 3.87
CA LEU A 183 13.11 22.44 5.26
C LEU A 183 13.67 23.87 5.44
N ALA A 184 14.21 24.48 4.39
CA ALA A 184 14.71 25.86 4.42
C ALA A 184 13.57 26.91 4.47
N ASP A 185 12.39 26.58 3.94
CA ASP A 185 11.29 27.53 3.73
C ASP A 185 10.23 27.51 4.86
N VAL A 186 10.31 26.53 5.77
CA VAL A 186 9.31 26.36 6.84
C VAL A 186 9.84 26.86 8.18
N ALA A 187 9.35 28.03 8.62
CA ALA A 187 9.69 28.62 9.92
C ALA A 187 8.87 28.00 11.07
N GLY A 188 9.55 27.55 12.14
CA GLY A 188 8.96 27.12 13.42
C GLY A 188 9.35 25.69 13.85
N ASP A 189 9.60 25.50 15.15
CA ASP A 189 10.07 24.21 15.72
C ASP A 189 9.09 23.06 15.49
N ARG A 190 7.77 23.34 15.58
CA ARG A 190 6.72 22.34 15.34
C ARG A 190 6.62 21.95 13.86
N CYS A 191 6.87 22.90 12.97
CA CYS A 191 6.87 22.63 11.54
C CYS A 191 8.07 21.77 11.14
N ARG A 192 9.28 22.11 11.65
CA ARG A 192 10.50 21.31 11.47
C ARG A 192 10.32 19.87 11.94
N TRP A 193 9.76 19.69 13.14
CA TRP A 193 9.48 18.35 13.68
C TRP A 193 8.53 17.56 12.78
N THR A 194 7.56 18.23 12.17
CA THR A 194 6.56 17.59 11.30
C THR A 194 7.16 17.25 9.94
N THR A 195 7.89 18.17 9.31
CA THR A 195 8.51 17.96 7.98
C THR A 195 9.55 16.84 8.02
N GLU A 196 10.31 16.70 9.11
CA GLU A 196 11.22 15.56 9.32
C GLU A 196 10.49 14.20 9.40
N ARG A 197 9.21 14.21 9.81
CA ARG A 197 8.38 13.00 9.98
C ARG A 197 7.40 12.76 8.85
N LEU A 198 7.22 13.70 7.92
CA LEU A 198 6.31 13.58 6.77
C LEU A 198 6.63 12.36 5.90
N GLY A 199 7.91 12.05 5.69
CA GLY A 199 8.33 10.86 4.93
C GLY A 199 7.93 9.52 5.58
N ALA A 200 7.95 9.45 6.92
CA ALA A 200 7.47 8.28 7.65
C ALA A 200 5.93 8.25 7.74
N TYR A 201 5.30 9.42 7.83
CA TYR A 201 3.84 9.60 7.87
C TYR A 201 3.18 9.05 6.60
N VAL A 202 3.68 9.41 5.40
CA VAL A 202 3.16 8.92 4.11
C VAL A 202 3.27 7.39 3.98
N ARG A 203 4.24 6.76 4.64
CA ARG A 203 4.44 5.30 4.64
C ARG A 203 3.66 4.57 5.73
N GLY A 204 2.95 5.29 6.60
CA GLY A 204 2.32 4.71 7.79
C GLY A 204 3.32 4.19 8.83
N GLY A 205 4.59 4.61 8.75
CA GLY A 205 5.69 4.13 9.61
C GLY A 205 5.85 4.87 10.94
N LEU A 206 4.95 5.80 11.26
CA LEU A 206 4.95 6.53 12.54
C LEU A 206 4.17 5.80 13.62
N THR A 207 4.58 5.98 14.87
CA THR A 207 3.79 5.51 16.03
C THR A 207 2.41 6.16 16.04
N LYS A 208 1.40 5.53 16.68
CA LYS A 208 0.03 6.10 16.77
C LYS A 208 0.03 7.53 17.32
N ARG A 209 0.91 7.82 18.28
CA ARG A 209 1.06 9.16 18.89
C ARG A 209 1.63 10.16 17.90
N GLU A 210 2.72 9.82 17.22
CA GLU A 210 3.34 10.70 16.22
C GLU A 210 2.41 10.94 15.03
N ASN A 211 1.70 9.90 14.58
CA ASN A 211 0.69 10.01 13.53
C ASN A 211 -0.41 11.01 13.87
N ARG A 212 -0.87 11.04 15.13
CA ARG A 212 -1.85 12.03 15.59
C ARG A 212 -1.27 13.44 15.61
N ASN A 213 -0.06 13.61 16.15
CA ASN A 213 0.60 14.91 16.23
C ASN A 213 0.89 15.52 14.85
N VAL A 214 1.31 14.69 13.88
CA VAL A 214 1.49 15.14 12.48
C VAL A 214 0.15 15.56 11.88
N ARG A 215 -0.92 14.77 12.07
CA ARG A 215 -2.27 15.13 11.58
C ARG A 215 -2.77 16.45 12.13
N GLU A 216 -2.72 16.61 13.45
CA GLU A 216 -3.15 17.85 14.12
C GLU A 216 -2.37 19.06 13.59
N HIS A 217 -1.07 18.92 13.35
CA HIS A 217 -0.29 20.01 12.77
C HIS A 217 -0.64 20.30 11.31
N LEU A 218 -0.95 19.28 10.49
CA LEU A 218 -1.39 19.47 9.10
C LEU A 218 -2.77 20.15 9.04
N ASP A 219 -3.66 19.88 9.98
CA ASP A 219 -4.96 20.56 10.06
C ASP A 219 -4.79 22.07 10.34
N ASP A 220 -3.76 22.44 11.12
CA ASP A 220 -3.50 23.83 11.55
C ASP A 220 -2.47 24.59 10.68
N CYS A 221 -1.64 23.92 9.89
CA CYS A 221 -0.53 24.53 9.15
C CYS A 221 -0.65 24.32 7.63
N ALA A 222 -1.15 25.34 6.93
CA ALA A 222 -1.29 25.33 5.47
C ALA A 222 0.03 25.06 4.71
N LYS A 223 1.19 25.50 5.25
CA LYS A 223 2.51 25.28 4.64
C LYS A 223 2.91 23.81 4.67
N CYS A 224 2.81 23.15 5.83
CA CYS A 224 3.13 21.73 5.97
C CYS A 224 2.13 20.86 5.19
N THR A 225 0.89 21.30 5.07
CA THR A 225 -0.14 20.62 4.26
C THR A 225 0.13 20.73 2.76
N ALA A 226 0.59 21.89 2.27
CA ALA A 226 1.07 22.02 0.90
C ALA A 226 2.23 21.05 0.61
N VAL A 227 3.27 21.03 1.47
CA VAL A 227 4.41 20.11 1.33
C VAL A 227 3.98 18.63 1.39
N TYR A 228 3.01 18.28 2.24
CA TYR A 228 2.47 16.93 2.30
C TYR A 228 1.74 16.54 1.02
N LEU A 229 0.88 17.42 0.48
CA LEU A 229 0.15 17.15 -0.76
C LEU A 229 1.10 17.00 -1.95
N GLU A 230 2.13 17.84 -2.04
CA GLU A 230 3.18 17.72 -3.05
C GLU A 230 3.99 16.42 -2.90
N LEU A 231 4.31 16.01 -1.68
CA LEU A 231 5.03 14.74 -1.43
C LEU A 231 4.19 13.51 -1.84
N VAL A 232 2.87 13.57 -1.63
CA VAL A 232 1.93 12.54 -2.11
C VAL A 232 1.84 12.55 -3.64
N GLU A 233 1.87 13.73 -4.26
CA GLU A 233 1.85 13.90 -5.71
C GLU A 233 3.13 13.39 -6.38
N ILE A 234 4.31 13.68 -5.82
CA ILE A 234 5.59 13.10 -6.30
C ILE A 234 5.52 11.58 -6.34
N ASN A 235 4.89 10.94 -5.36
CA ASN A 235 4.81 9.48 -5.34
C ASN A 235 3.89 8.88 -6.44
N SER A 236 3.01 9.68 -7.03
CA SER A 236 2.02 9.23 -8.01
C SER A 236 2.16 9.86 -9.41
N ALA A 237 2.91 10.95 -9.55
CA ALA A 237 3.00 11.76 -10.76
C ALA A 237 4.43 12.19 -11.14
N LEU A 238 5.47 11.48 -10.69
CA LEU A 238 6.88 11.71 -11.06
C LEU A 238 7.12 12.05 -12.54
N PRO A 239 6.56 11.33 -13.54
CA PRO A 239 6.68 11.72 -14.94
C PRO A 239 6.13 13.12 -15.23
N ALA A 240 4.95 13.46 -14.69
CA ALA A 240 4.29 14.75 -14.92
C ALA A 240 5.07 15.94 -14.37
N LEU A 241 5.94 15.67 -13.41
CA LEU A 241 6.67 16.70 -12.69
C LEU A 241 8.11 16.83 -13.22
N LEU A 242 8.83 15.71 -13.36
CA LEU A 242 10.22 15.73 -13.79
C LEU A 242 10.39 16.03 -15.29
N ALA A 243 9.51 15.52 -16.16
CA ALA A 243 9.68 15.75 -17.60
C ALA A 243 9.47 17.23 -17.97
N PRO A 244 8.44 17.94 -17.50
CA PRO A 244 8.32 19.37 -17.76
C PRO A 244 9.41 20.20 -17.07
N ALA A 245 9.84 19.82 -15.87
CA ALA A 245 10.87 20.56 -15.15
C ALA A 245 12.23 20.49 -15.86
N LEU A 246 12.64 19.29 -16.32
CA LEU A 246 13.94 19.08 -16.97
C LEU A 246 13.90 19.37 -18.47
N LEU A 247 12.81 19.01 -19.16
CA LEU A 247 12.69 19.09 -20.62
C LEU A 247 11.83 20.26 -21.12
N GLY A 248 11.18 21.03 -20.22
CA GLY A 248 10.34 22.17 -20.57
C GLY A 248 8.98 21.74 -21.12
N THR A 249 8.30 22.62 -21.86
CA THR A 249 6.97 22.35 -22.45
C THR A 249 6.96 21.13 -23.38
N ALA A 250 8.10 20.80 -24.00
CA ALA A 250 8.27 19.61 -24.82
C ALA A 250 8.29 18.28 -24.02
N GLY A 251 8.50 18.34 -22.70
CA GLY A 251 8.53 17.17 -21.82
C GLY A 251 7.21 16.39 -21.83
N LEU A 252 6.07 17.07 -21.94
CA LEU A 252 4.75 16.41 -22.04
C LEU A 252 4.58 15.64 -23.36
N GLY A 253 5.05 16.22 -24.47
CA GLY A 253 5.04 15.56 -25.77
C GLY A 253 6.00 14.36 -25.82
N TYR A 254 7.16 14.49 -25.18
CA TYR A 254 8.14 13.41 -25.04
C TYR A 254 7.53 12.20 -24.31
N LEU A 255 6.88 12.42 -23.17
CA LEU A 255 6.24 11.37 -22.39
C LEU A 255 5.10 10.66 -23.13
N ALA A 256 4.26 11.44 -23.81
CA ALA A 256 3.16 10.90 -24.62
C ALA A 256 3.69 9.99 -25.74
N ALA A 257 4.85 10.32 -26.31
CA ALA A 257 5.51 9.52 -27.34
C ALA A 257 6.29 8.32 -26.77
N ALA A 258 6.91 8.45 -25.59
CA ALA A 258 7.77 7.42 -24.99
C ALA A 258 6.98 6.27 -24.34
N SER A 259 5.84 6.56 -23.71
CA SER A 259 5.09 5.58 -22.92
C SER A 259 4.10 4.73 -23.73
N GLY A 260 3.79 5.09 -24.98
CA GLY A 260 2.79 4.42 -25.82
C GLY A 260 1.36 4.42 -25.24
N ALA A 261 1.15 5.08 -24.10
CA ALA A 261 -0.10 5.09 -23.36
C ALA A 261 -1.08 6.11 -23.96
N LYS A 262 -2.00 5.64 -24.79
CA LYS A 262 -3.21 6.39 -25.17
C LYS A 262 -4.24 6.44 -24.02
N VAL A 263 -3.85 6.75 -22.77
CA VAL A 263 -4.81 6.91 -21.67
C VAL A 263 -4.26 7.88 -20.61
N GLY A 264 -4.94 9.01 -20.41
CA GLY A 264 -5.03 9.67 -19.10
C GLY A 264 -4.15 10.88 -18.79
N PHE A 265 -3.12 11.22 -19.56
CA PHE A 265 -2.18 12.29 -19.13
C PHE A 265 -2.61 13.72 -19.49
N VAL A 266 -3.47 13.91 -20.50
CA VAL A 266 -3.95 15.25 -20.91
C VAL A 266 -4.91 15.86 -19.86
N GLY A 267 -5.58 15.05 -19.06
CA GLY A 267 -6.53 15.52 -18.04
C GLY A 267 -5.89 16.15 -16.81
N PHE A 268 -4.63 15.79 -16.49
CA PHE A 268 -3.97 16.25 -15.27
C PHE A 268 -3.37 17.66 -15.42
N VAL A 269 -2.82 17.99 -16.59
CA VAL A 269 -2.20 19.31 -16.83
C VAL A 269 -3.25 20.41 -17.07
N ALA A 270 -4.41 20.08 -17.65
CA ALA A 270 -5.43 21.07 -17.98
C ALA A 270 -6.27 21.55 -16.78
N THR A 271 -6.31 20.80 -15.67
CA THR A 271 -7.20 21.11 -14.52
C THR A 271 -6.48 21.56 -13.25
N GLY A 272 -5.20 21.23 -13.06
CA GLY A 272 -4.43 21.65 -11.87
C GLY A 272 -3.98 23.12 -11.88
N TRP A 273 -3.62 23.65 -13.05
CA TRP A 273 -2.92 24.95 -13.14
C TRP A 273 -3.83 26.17 -13.22
N ARG A 274 -5.15 26.00 -13.41
CA ARG A 274 -6.07 27.14 -13.50
C ARG A 274 -6.44 27.75 -12.15
N LYS A 275 -6.18 27.05 -11.03
CA LYS A 275 -6.60 27.49 -9.69
C LYS A 275 -5.50 28.18 -8.87
N ALA A 276 -4.23 28.04 -9.25
CA ALA A 276 -3.11 28.64 -8.53
C ALA A 276 -2.88 30.13 -8.87
N THR A 277 -3.35 30.61 -10.03
CA THR A 277 -3.17 32.02 -10.44
C THR A 277 -4.37 32.94 -10.18
N GLU A 278 -5.53 32.41 -9.74
CA GLU A 278 -6.72 33.24 -9.49
C GLU A 278 -6.79 33.83 -8.06
N ASN A 279 -5.95 33.38 -7.13
CA ASN A 279 -6.00 33.86 -5.73
C ASN A 279 -4.94 34.94 -5.39
N SER A 280 -4.25 35.51 -6.37
CA SER A 280 -3.27 36.59 -6.19
C SER A 280 -3.56 37.79 -7.10
N THR A 281 -4.76 38.36 -7.00
CA THR A 281 -5.04 39.71 -7.51
C THR A 281 -5.86 40.52 -6.52
N ARG A 282 -5.23 40.94 -5.41
CA ARG A 282 -5.64 42.14 -4.65
C ARG A 282 -4.44 42.81 -3.97
N THR A 283 -3.65 43.55 -4.76
CA THR A 283 -3.12 44.89 -4.43
C THR A 283 -2.59 45.54 -5.73
N ALA A 284 -3.14 46.71 -6.08
CA ALA A 284 -2.72 47.57 -7.19
C ALA A 284 -1.31 48.16 -6.93
N VAL A 285 -0.46 48.56 -7.90
CA VAL A 285 -0.59 49.65 -8.89
C VAL A 285 0.61 49.55 -9.86
N GLY A 286 0.40 49.83 -11.16
CA GLY A 286 1.41 50.49 -12.03
C GLY A 286 2.27 49.63 -12.98
N ALA A 287 1.92 49.72 -14.28
CA ALA A 287 2.77 49.54 -15.47
C ALA A 287 3.42 48.17 -15.78
N GLY A 288 3.05 47.58 -16.92
CA GLY A 288 3.86 46.59 -17.65
C GLY A 288 3.10 45.32 -18.05
N THR A 289 2.67 45.24 -19.31
CA THR A 289 2.04 44.08 -19.94
C THR A 289 3.03 42.92 -20.16
N VAL A 290 2.71 41.71 -19.71
CA VAL A 290 3.21 40.47 -20.33
C VAL A 290 2.05 39.48 -20.45
N VAL A 291 1.51 39.37 -21.66
CA VAL A 291 0.55 38.34 -22.07
C VAL A 291 1.36 37.14 -22.56
N VAL A 292 1.35 36.02 -21.84
CA VAL A 292 1.92 34.75 -22.34
C VAL A 292 0.80 33.95 -22.99
N THR A 293 0.79 33.92 -24.31
CA THR A 293 -0.10 33.09 -25.14
C THR A 293 0.55 31.71 -25.32
N VAL A 294 -0.09 30.65 -24.82
CA VAL A 294 0.15 29.27 -25.29
C VAL A 294 -1.19 28.68 -25.72
N ALA A 295 -1.60 29.03 -26.94
CA ALA A 295 -2.73 28.44 -27.63
C ALA A 295 -2.40 28.37 -29.13
N ALA A 296 -1.42 27.54 -29.50
CA ALA A 296 -1.09 27.32 -30.92
C ALA A 296 -0.32 26.00 -31.15
N VAL A 297 -0.90 24.84 -30.78
CA VAL A 297 -0.47 23.53 -31.36
C VAL A 297 -1.66 22.60 -31.69
N LEU A 298 -2.87 22.84 -31.17
CA LEU A 298 -4.03 21.96 -31.47
C LEU A 298 -4.81 22.31 -32.75
N ALA A 299 -4.40 23.33 -33.52
CA ALA A 299 -5.18 23.81 -34.67
C ALA A 299 -4.71 23.30 -36.05
N ALA A 300 -3.70 22.42 -36.15
CA ALA A 300 -3.08 22.08 -37.45
C ALA A 300 -3.42 20.70 -38.03
N ILE A 301 -4.26 19.87 -37.39
CA ILE A 301 -4.66 18.55 -37.96
C ILE A 301 -6.13 18.51 -38.42
N ALA A 302 -6.89 19.59 -38.22
CA ALA A 302 -8.32 19.62 -38.54
C ALA A 302 -8.67 20.24 -39.92
N LEU A 303 -7.70 20.47 -40.81
CA LEU A 303 -7.94 21.12 -42.11
C LEU A 303 -7.32 20.36 -43.29
N THR A 304 -7.86 19.17 -43.59
CA THR A 304 -8.07 18.71 -44.97
C THR A 304 -9.27 17.74 -44.97
N GLY A 305 -10.44 18.26 -45.29
CA GLY A 305 -11.59 17.45 -45.67
C GLY A 305 -11.56 17.14 -47.17
N ASN A 306 -11.90 15.89 -47.51
CA ASN A 306 -12.52 15.39 -48.76
C ASN A 306 -12.32 13.86 -48.79
N GLU A 307 -13.15 12.97 -49.32
CA GLU A 307 -14.58 12.85 -49.60
C GLU A 307 -14.83 11.31 -49.58
N THR A 308 -16.05 10.90 -49.19
CA THR A 308 -16.75 9.61 -49.45
C THR A 308 -16.01 8.24 -49.59
N PRO A 309 -16.54 7.16 -48.96
CA PRO A 309 -15.92 5.83 -48.97
C PRO A 309 -16.33 4.97 -50.18
N PRO A 310 -15.45 4.14 -50.76
CA PRO A 310 -15.88 3.03 -51.59
C PRO A 310 -16.21 1.80 -50.73
N ALA A 311 -17.33 1.18 -51.07
CA ALA A 311 -17.83 -0.06 -50.51
C ALA A 311 -17.02 -1.30 -50.94
N ALA A 312 -17.08 -2.31 -50.06
CA ALA A 312 -17.04 -3.75 -50.32
C ALA A 312 -15.88 -4.33 -51.15
N ILE A 313 -14.94 -4.99 -50.46
CA ILE A 313 -14.30 -6.24 -50.91
C ILE A 313 -14.27 -7.24 -49.74
N ASP A 314 -14.44 -8.50 -50.13
CA ASP A 314 -14.98 -9.65 -49.41
C ASP A 314 -14.26 -10.17 -48.15
N LYS A 315 -15.09 -10.83 -47.34
CA LYS A 315 -14.79 -11.79 -46.27
C LYS A 315 -13.56 -12.69 -46.53
N PRO A 316 -12.68 -12.84 -45.54
CA PRO A 316 -12.01 -14.12 -45.26
C PRO A 316 -12.66 -14.83 -44.06
N PRO A 317 -12.54 -16.17 -43.96
CA PRO A 317 -13.46 -17.01 -43.21
C PRO A 317 -13.24 -16.96 -41.69
N ALA A 318 -14.34 -17.23 -40.98
CA ALA A 318 -14.38 -17.41 -39.54
C ALA A 318 -13.41 -18.52 -39.09
N GLN A 319 -12.46 -18.18 -38.23
CA GLN A 319 -11.75 -19.16 -37.41
C GLN A 319 -12.49 -19.36 -36.10
N GLN A 320 -12.96 -20.58 -35.92
CA GLN A 320 -13.50 -21.13 -34.69
C GLN A 320 -12.40 -21.13 -33.60
N PRO A 321 -12.72 -20.86 -32.32
CA PRO A 321 -11.69 -20.81 -31.27
C PRO A 321 -11.07 -22.19 -31.10
N THR A 322 -9.79 -22.34 -31.46
CA THR A 322 -8.99 -23.49 -31.05
C THR A 322 -8.77 -23.43 -29.55
N GLN A 323 -9.21 -24.50 -28.91
CA GLN A 323 -8.97 -24.87 -27.52
C GLN A 323 -7.47 -24.70 -27.16
N PRO A 324 -7.13 -24.12 -25.99
CA PRO A 324 -5.74 -24.01 -25.56
C PRO A 324 -5.13 -25.41 -25.35
N PRO A 325 -3.85 -25.65 -25.71
CA PRO A 325 -3.22 -26.94 -25.54
C PRO A 325 -3.10 -27.31 -24.06
N ALA A 326 -3.27 -28.60 -23.80
CA ALA A 326 -3.09 -29.21 -22.49
C ALA A 326 -1.68 -28.95 -21.92
N ASN A 327 -1.62 -28.72 -20.61
CA ASN A 327 -0.39 -28.54 -19.84
C ASN A 327 0.65 -29.63 -20.18
N PRO A 328 1.93 -29.29 -20.41
CA PRO A 328 3.00 -30.28 -20.45
C PRO A 328 3.22 -30.87 -19.04
N PRO A 329 3.65 -32.14 -18.93
CA PRO A 329 3.88 -32.80 -17.66
C PRO A 329 5.05 -32.15 -16.90
N THR A 330 4.83 -31.90 -15.62
CA THR A 330 5.81 -31.42 -14.65
C THR A 330 6.94 -32.44 -14.48
N ALA A 331 8.10 -32.18 -15.06
CA ALA A 331 9.33 -32.86 -14.71
C ALA A 331 9.89 -32.28 -13.40
N LYS A 332 10.17 -33.16 -12.44
CA LYS A 332 10.82 -32.86 -11.16
C LYS A 332 12.23 -32.28 -11.39
N PRO A 333 12.67 -31.24 -10.65
CA PRO A 333 14.06 -30.79 -10.72
C PRO A 333 15.02 -31.84 -10.14
N PRO A 334 16.21 -32.07 -10.73
CA PRO A 334 17.24 -32.89 -10.11
C PRO A 334 17.85 -32.17 -8.89
N THR A 335 18.01 -32.90 -7.81
CA THR A 335 18.71 -32.51 -6.59
C THR A 335 20.21 -32.35 -6.86
N ALA A 336 20.68 -31.11 -6.99
CA ALA A 336 22.11 -30.79 -6.96
C ALA A 336 22.60 -30.75 -5.50
N LYS A 337 23.59 -31.58 -5.19
CA LYS A 337 24.27 -31.70 -3.89
C LYS A 337 25.27 -30.53 -3.72
N PRO A 338 25.46 -29.96 -2.51
CA PRO A 338 26.45 -28.91 -2.28
C PRO A 338 27.89 -29.45 -2.43
N PRO A 339 28.85 -28.69 -3.00
CA PRO A 339 30.25 -29.10 -3.03
C PRO A 339 30.86 -28.96 -1.64
N THR A 340 31.42 -30.07 -1.14
CA THR A 340 32.18 -30.13 0.12
C THR A 340 33.65 -29.86 -0.19
N VAL A 341 34.19 -28.75 0.31
CA VAL A 341 35.64 -28.48 0.30
C VAL A 341 36.27 -29.12 1.53
N LYS A 342 37.36 -29.87 1.31
CA LYS A 342 38.07 -30.71 2.28
C LYS A 342 39.36 -30.00 2.74
N PRO A 343 39.64 -29.85 4.05
CA PRO A 343 40.98 -29.50 4.53
C PRO A 343 41.91 -30.74 4.63
N PRO A 344 43.25 -30.57 4.62
CA PRO A 344 44.21 -31.66 4.43
C PRO A 344 44.46 -32.52 5.68
N VAL A 345 44.83 -33.77 5.43
CA VAL A 345 45.17 -34.84 6.39
C VAL A 345 46.66 -34.83 6.72
N VAL A 346 47.01 -35.11 7.98
CA VAL A 346 48.34 -35.59 8.40
C VAL A 346 48.20 -37.01 8.99
N PRO A 347 49.03 -38.01 8.60
CA PRO A 347 48.87 -39.44 8.89
C PRO A 347 49.54 -39.94 10.20
N PRO A 348 49.35 -41.23 10.61
CA PRO A 348 49.18 -41.66 12.00
C PRO A 348 50.33 -42.50 12.58
N THR A 349 50.24 -42.82 13.88
CA THR A 349 51.03 -43.90 14.53
C THR A 349 50.14 -44.81 15.38
N GLN A 350 50.16 -46.09 15.00
CA GLN A 350 49.69 -47.32 15.66
C GLN A 350 50.67 -47.74 16.78
N PRO A 351 50.29 -48.56 17.78
CA PRO A 351 50.31 -50.03 17.57
C PRO A 351 49.16 -50.81 18.25
N GLN A 352 49.18 -52.11 17.90
CA GLN A 352 48.16 -53.14 17.86
C GLN A 352 48.21 -54.07 19.12
N PRO A 353 47.69 -55.32 19.14
CA PRO A 353 46.63 -55.79 20.05
C PRO A 353 47.08 -56.93 20.99
N GLU A 354 46.18 -57.47 21.83
CA GLU A 354 46.24 -58.90 22.18
C GLU A 354 44.89 -59.48 22.62
N THR A 355 44.77 -60.79 22.42
CA THR A 355 43.56 -61.63 22.29
C THR A 355 43.54 -62.69 23.40
N THR A 356 42.40 -63.40 23.55
CA THR A 356 42.27 -64.80 24.05
C THR A 356 42.24 -64.92 25.60
N GLU A 357 41.56 -65.82 26.32
CA GLU A 357 40.40 -66.73 26.21
C GLU A 357 40.31 -67.47 27.58
N LEU A 358 39.09 -67.77 28.03
CA LEU A 358 38.61 -68.88 28.90
C LEU A 358 39.51 -69.57 29.96
N ALA A 359 39.02 -69.70 31.20
CA ALA A 359 39.02 -70.95 31.98
C ALA A 359 38.26 -70.84 33.33
N GLU A 360 37.26 -71.71 33.52
CA GLU A 360 36.81 -72.32 34.79
C GLU A 360 37.57 -73.69 34.93
N PRO A 361 37.49 -74.56 35.99
CA PRO A 361 36.55 -74.65 37.13
C PRO A 361 37.09 -75.28 38.47
N THR A 362 36.15 -75.49 39.42
CA THR A 362 35.95 -76.62 40.41
C THR A 362 36.66 -76.73 41.81
N THR A 363 35.78 -76.98 42.83
CA THR A 363 35.88 -77.85 44.05
C THR A 363 36.72 -77.39 45.27
N ALA A 364 36.42 -77.65 46.55
CA ALA A 364 35.53 -78.63 47.22
C ALA A 364 35.32 -78.35 48.75
N LEU A 365 34.24 -78.94 49.32
CA LEU A 365 34.07 -79.59 50.65
C LEU A 365 34.10 -78.73 51.96
N SER A 366 33.00 -78.62 52.73
CA SER A 366 32.31 -79.56 53.66
C SER A 366 32.90 -79.64 55.07
N THR A 367 32.11 -79.33 56.12
CA THR A 367 32.07 -79.99 57.45
C THR A 367 30.79 -79.61 58.22
N THR A 368 30.29 -80.57 59.00
CA THR A 368 28.95 -80.80 59.59
C THR A 368 28.78 -80.40 61.08
N ALA A 369 27.54 -79.97 61.43
CA ALA A 369 26.71 -80.22 62.66
C ALA A 369 27.23 -79.82 64.08
N PRO A 370 26.38 -79.62 65.14
CA PRO A 370 24.98 -80.05 65.33
C PRO A 370 23.97 -79.04 65.97
N THR A 371 22.74 -79.55 66.05
CA THR A 371 21.44 -79.13 66.61
C THR A 371 21.37 -78.51 68.02
N SER A 372 20.51 -77.48 68.18
CA SER A 372 19.61 -77.28 69.34
C SER A 372 18.41 -76.37 68.96
N GLU A 373 17.19 -76.82 69.24
CA GLU A 373 15.88 -76.19 68.97
C GLU A 373 15.45 -75.20 70.10
N PRO A 374 14.26 -74.56 70.07
CA PRO A 374 13.84 -73.32 69.41
C PRO A 374 13.60 -72.12 70.38
N PRO A 375 13.40 -70.90 69.86
CA PRO A 375 12.12 -70.23 70.16
C PRO A 375 11.47 -69.65 68.90
N THR A 376 10.16 -69.76 68.83
CA THR A 376 9.28 -69.19 67.80
C THR A 376 9.58 -67.70 67.53
N PRO A 377 9.94 -67.29 66.29
CA PRO A 377 9.88 -65.90 65.88
C PRO A 377 8.49 -65.57 65.35
N THR A 378 7.86 -64.59 65.99
CA THR A 378 6.69 -63.83 65.53
C THR A 378 6.83 -63.45 64.05
N PRO A 379 5.80 -63.62 63.20
CA PRO A 379 5.86 -63.15 61.81
C PRO A 379 6.04 -61.63 61.79
N THR A 380 7.14 -61.17 61.19
CA THR A 380 7.33 -59.76 60.85
C THR A 380 6.19 -59.32 59.94
N PRO A 381 5.47 -58.21 60.23
CA PRO A 381 4.44 -57.71 59.34
C PRO A 381 5.05 -57.39 57.98
N VAL A 382 4.53 -57.98 56.91
CA VAL A 382 4.86 -57.57 55.55
C VAL A 382 4.43 -56.11 55.41
N GLU A 383 5.40 -55.21 55.20
CA GLU A 383 5.12 -53.80 54.95
C GLU A 383 4.18 -53.71 53.74
N PRO A 384 2.98 -53.12 53.87
CA PRO A 384 2.04 -53.09 52.75
C PRO A 384 2.66 -52.27 51.61
N THR A 385 2.52 -52.71 50.37
CA THR A 385 3.15 -52.07 49.19
C THR A 385 2.20 -51.12 48.45
N THR A 386 0.96 -50.98 48.90
CA THR A 386 -0.07 -50.19 48.21
C THR A 386 0.22 -48.69 48.31
N PRO A 387 0.17 -47.92 47.20
CA PRO A 387 0.23 -46.46 47.26
C PRO A 387 -1.00 -45.90 48.01
N ILE A 388 -0.82 -44.73 48.61
CA ILE A 388 -1.80 -44.00 49.41
C ILE A 388 -2.02 -42.65 48.72
N PHE A 389 -3.27 -42.34 48.37
CA PHE A 389 -3.62 -41.04 47.82
C PHE A 389 -3.76 -40.01 48.94
N ASP A 390 -3.18 -38.83 48.77
CA ASP A 390 -3.18 -37.74 49.76
C ASP A 390 -3.33 -36.39 49.04
N GLU A 391 -4.56 -35.86 48.99
CA GLU A 391 -4.91 -34.57 48.34
C GLU A 391 -4.22 -33.34 48.97
N GLY A 392 -3.50 -33.51 50.08
CA GLY A 392 -2.71 -32.45 50.70
C GLY A 392 -1.24 -32.43 50.25
N LEU A 393 -0.80 -33.46 49.51
CA LEU A 393 0.59 -33.64 49.13
C LEU A 393 1.03 -32.63 48.08
N LEU A 394 0.19 -32.31 47.09
CA LEU A 394 0.47 -31.36 46.03
C LEU A 394 -0.49 -30.16 46.11
N THR A 395 -0.04 -28.99 45.68
CA THR A 395 -0.93 -27.85 45.46
C THR A 395 -0.40 -27.01 44.31
N ILE A 396 -1.26 -26.73 43.32
CA ILE A 396 -0.99 -25.80 42.21
C ILE A 396 -1.59 -24.44 42.56
N SER A 397 -0.75 -23.40 42.67
CA SER A 397 -1.21 -22.03 42.89
C SER A 397 -1.15 -21.20 41.61
N ALA A 398 -2.25 -20.50 41.33
CA ALA A 398 -2.36 -19.62 40.18
C ALA A 398 -1.31 -18.50 40.20
N PRO A 399 -0.81 -18.08 39.02
CA PRO A 399 0.08 -16.94 38.92
C PRO A 399 -0.58 -15.70 39.51
N GLN A 400 0.13 -14.96 40.37
CA GLN A 400 -0.36 -13.68 40.86
C GLN A 400 -0.36 -12.66 39.71
N GLY A 401 -1.48 -12.56 39.01
CA GLY A 401 -1.73 -11.49 38.05
C GLY A 401 -1.84 -10.16 38.79
N GLY A 402 -1.17 -9.13 38.27
CA GLY A 402 -1.27 -7.75 38.77
C GLY A 402 -2.71 -7.23 38.71
N GLY A 403 -3.49 -7.52 39.73
CA GLY A 403 -4.72 -6.83 40.06
C GLY A 403 -4.39 -5.67 40.97
N ALA A 404 -4.55 -4.44 40.49
CA ALA A 404 -4.48 -3.25 41.32
C ALA A 404 -5.50 -3.34 42.46
N PRO A 405 -5.12 -3.17 43.75
CA PRO A 405 -6.06 -2.80 44.78
C PRO A 405 -6.29 -1.29 44.66
N GLY A 406 -7.54 -0.91 44.35
CA GLY A 406 -7.98 0.47 44.48
C GLY A 406 -7.84 0.92 45.95
N GLY A 407 -6.90 1.82 46.20
CA GLY A 407 -6.69 2.45 47.50
C GLY A 407 -5.92 3.75 47.29
N ALA A 408 -6.63 4.87 47.43
CA ALA A 408 -6.12 6.22 47.24
C ALA A 408 -5.02 6.58 48.28
N ALA A 409 -3.93 7.20 47.81
CA ALA A 409 -3.15 8.19 48.56
C ALA A 409 -2.21 8.99 47.60
N PRO A 410 -1.81 10.23 47.95
CA PRO A 410 -1.58 11.30 46.99
C PRO A 410 -0.11 11.58 46.61
N PHE A 411 0.03 12.26 45.47
CA PHE A 411 1.10 13.17 45.01
C PHE A 411 2.56 12.94 45.44
N GLY A 412 3.39 12.64 44.43
CA GLY A 412 4.67 13.32 44.20
C GLY A 412 5.93 12.46 44.25
N ALA A 413 6.52 12.14 43.09
CA ALA A 413 7.95 12.31 42.80
C ALA A 413 8.33 11.81 41.40
N ARG A 414 9.42 12.38 40.89
CA ARG A 414 9.93 12.46 39.52
C ARG A 414 10.31 11.14 38.82
N VAL A 415 10.06 11.19 37.51
CA VAL A 415 10.78 10.63 36.34
C VAL A 415 12.18 10.08 36.60
N ALA A 416 12.38 8.80 36.27
CA ALA A 416 13.59 8.25 35.68
C ALA A 416 13.18 7.19 34.64
N THR A 417 13.26 7.52 33.35
CA THR A 417 13.06 6.57 32.24
C THR A 417 14.37 5.87 31.95
N ALA A 418 14.53 4.64 32.45
CA ALA A 418 15.43 3.66 31.87
C ALA A 418 14.60 2.78 30.92
N GLU A 419 15.04 2.67 29.67
CA GLU A 419 14.50 1.74 28.68
C GLU A 419 14.68 0.31 29.20
N ALA A 420 13.59 -0.31 29.65
CA ALA A 420 13.50 -1.74 29.86
C ALA A 420 12.54 -2.30 28.82
N SER A 421 13.06 -3.19 27.99
CA SER A 421 12.28 -4.02 27.07
C SER A 421 11.14 -4.72 27.80
N GLU A 422 9.89 -4.47 27.39
CA GLU A 422 8.74 -5.26 27.80
C GLU A 422 8.86 -6.68 27.23
N SER A 423 9.58 -7.56 27.94
CA SER A 423 9.26 -8.98 27.90
C SER A 423 8.00 -9.14 28.76
N ALA A 424 6.87 -9.47 28.15
CA ALA A 424 5.68 -9.89 28.88
C ALA A 424 6.10 -10.98 29.87
N ALA A 425 6.02 -10.69 31.18
CA ALA A 425 6.36 -11.66 32.21
C ALA A 425 5.35 -12.82 32.10
N ALA A 426 5.81 -13.96 31.58
CA ALA A 426 4.99 -15.16 31.48
C ALA A 426 4.44 -15.49 32.88
N ALA A 427 3.13 -15.71 32.96
CA ALA A 427 2.44 -15.99 34.21
C ALA A 427 3.07 -17.25 34.87
N GLN A 428 3.60 -17.09 36.09
CA GLN A 428 4.36 -18.13 36.80
C GLN A 428 3.47 -18.88 37.80
N TRP A 429 3.22 -20.16 37.56
CA TRP A 429 2.53 -21.05 38.49
C TRP A 429 3.49 -21.49 39.60
N LEU A 430 2.97 -21.71 40.81
CA LEU A 430 3.77 -22.19 41.95
C LEU A 430 3.27 -23.55 42.40
N LEU A 431 4.17 -24.54 42.41
CA LEU A 431 3.92 -25.88 42.92
C LEU A 431 4.50 -26.03 44.32
N THR A 432 3.66 -26.44 45.26
CA THR A 432 4.08 -26.72 46.65
C THR A 432 3.83 -28.18 46.97
N ILE A 433 4.81 -28.85 47.58
CA ILE A 433 4.66 -30.22 48.09
C ILE A 433 4.75 -30.22 49.61
N LYS A 434 3.74 -30.76 50.28
CA LYS A 434 3.75 -30.93 51.74
C LYS A 434 3.98 -32.39 52.10
N VAL A 435 5.20 -32.70 52.53
CA VAL A 435 5.57 -34.05 52.99
C VAL A 435 5.42 -34.19 54.51
N PRO A 436 5.18 -35.41 55.03
CA PRO A 436 5.19 -35.66 56.47
C PRO A 436 6.53 -35.32 57.13
N ALA A 437 6.49 -34.96 58.42
CA ALA A 437 7.69 -34.67 59.20
C ALA A 437 8.69 -35.85 59.16
N ASN A 438 9.97 -35.54 58.94
CA ASN A 438 11.07 -36.51 58.80
C ASN A 438 10.97 -37.44 57.58
N ASN A 439 10.33 -37.03 56.49
CA ASN A 439 10.36 -37.79 55.24
C ASN A 439 11.81 -37.98 54.75
N THR A 440 12.24 -39.24 54.64
CA THR A 440 13.54 -39.64 54.09
C THR A 440 13.41 -40.29 52.71
N LYS A 441 12.18 -40.48 52.22
CA LYS A 441 11.91 -41.09 50.91
C LYS A 441 12.04 -40.04 49.81
N PRO A 442 12.55 -40.39 48.62
CA PRO A 442 12.69 -39.45 47.52
C PRO A 442 11.33 -38.88 47.11
N VAL A 443 11.31 -37.57 46.85
CA VAL A 443 10.13 -36.84 46.39
C VAL A 443 10.27 -36.58 44.89
N THR A 444 9.32 -37.07 44.11
CA THR A 444 9.35 -36.96 42.65
C THR A 444 8.07 -36.35 42.12
N MET A 445 8.18 -35.47 41.13
CA MET A 445 7.04 -34.94 40.36
C MET A 445 7.11 -35.38 38.91
N GLY A 446 5.95 -35.71 38.34
CA GLY A 446 5.74 -35.85 36.91
C GLY A 446 4.93 -34.67 36.39
N ILE A 447 5.32 -34.11 35.25
CA ILE A 447 4.60 -33.03 34.57
C ILE A 447 4.19 -33.54 33.20
N ARG A 448 2.92 -33.35 32.82
CA ARG A 448 2.38 -33.60 31.48
C ARG A 448 1.59 -32.38 31.01
N TYR A 449 1.62 -32.08 29.72
CA TYR A 449 0.92 -30.90 29.18
C TYR A 449 0.40 -31.11 27.76
N GLY A 450 -0.63 -30.34 27.40
CA GLY A 450 -1.25 -30.34 26.07
C GLY A 450 -0.40 -29.71 24.96
N ASN A 451 -0.87 -29.82 23.71
CA ASN A 451 -0.09 -29.45 22.52
C ASN A 451 0.22 -27.95 22.37
N ALA A 452 -0.56 -27.09 23.03
CA ALA A 452 -0.38 -25.65 22.95
C ALA A 452 0.63 -25.13 23.98
N LEU A 453 1.14 -26.00 24.86
CA LEU A 453 2.08 -25.66 25.92
C LEU A 453 3.48 -26.23 25.63
N GLY A 454 4.50 -25.45 26.01
CA GLY A 454 5.90 -25.87 25.96
C GLY A 454 6.39 -26.45 27.28
N TRP A 455 7.63 -26.96 27.29
CA TRP A 455 8.28 -27.42 28.53
C TRP A 455 8.40 -26.26 29.53
N PRO A 456 7.81 -26.36 30.74
CA PRO A 456 7.61 -25.20 31.62
C PRO A 456 8.78 -24.87 32.55
N VAL A 457 9.89 -25.61 32.44
CA VAL A 457 11.03 -25.51 33.36
C VAL A 457 12.28 -25.09 32.59
N SER A 458 12.90 -23.99 33.00
CA SER A 458 14.19 -23.55 32.47
C SER A 458 15.34 -24.10 33.31
N GLY A 459 16.13 -25.04 32.77
CA GLY A 459 17.22 -25.67 33.52
C GLY A 459 16.72 -26.46 34.74
N ASP A 460 17.52 -26.45 35.81
CA ASP A 460 17.18 -27.05 37.11
C ASP A 460 16.75 -25.94 38.10
N PRO A 461 15.46 -25.91 38.52
CA PRO A 461 15.00 -24.96 39.53
C PRO A 461 15.72 -25.18 40.87
N ALA A 462 15.83 -24.12 41.69
CA ALA A 462 16.48 -24.23 42.99
C ALA A 462 15.86 -25.36 43.85
N GLY A 463 16.67 -26.34 44.24
CA GLY A 463 16.24 -27.50 45.03
C GLY A 463 15.62 -28.65 44.24
N TRP A 464 15.67 -28.61 42.90
CA TRP A 464 15.06 -29.60 42.01
C TRP A 464 15.97 -29.96 40.85
N THR A 465 16.01 -31.24 40.51
CA THR A 465 16.66 -31.76 39.30
C THR A 465 15.58 -32.28 38.35
N CYS A 466 15.52 -31.74 37.14
CA CYS A 466 14.43 -32.00 36.18
C CYS A 466 14.94 -32.62 34.88
N VAL A 467 14.35 -33.76 34.50
CA VAL A 467 14.62 -34.45 33.25
C VAL A 467 13.39 -34.38 32.36
N ARG A 468 13.53 -33.73 31.19
CA ARG A 468 12.51 -33.74 30.15
C ARG A 468 12.46 -35.12 29.48
N ALA A 469 11.26 -35.67 29.32
CA ALA A 469 11.08 -36.94 28.63
C ALA A 469 11.25 -36.77 27.10
N ALA A 470 11.69 -37.84 26.44
CA ALA A 470 11.91 -37.87 24.99
C ALA A 470 10.62 -37.69 24.16
N ASP A 471 9.45 -37.85 24.79
CA ASP A 471 8.15 -37.61 24.17
C ASP A 471 7.88 -36.11 23.88
N GLY A 472 8.72 -35.23 24.44
CA GLY A 472 8.61 -33.78 24.28
C GLY A 472 7.40 -33.15 24.98
N LYS A 473 6.59 -33.92 25.70
CA LYS A 473 5.30 -33.53 26.33
C LYS A 473 5.20 -33.90 27.81
N SER A 474 6.22 -34.54 28.35
CA SER A 474 6.30 -34.82 29.78
C SER A 474 7.72 -34.67 30.30
N GLY A 475 7.86 -34.74 31.62
CA GLY A 475 9.15 -34.82 32.29
C GLY A 475 8.99 -35.09 33.77
N ARG A 476 10.11 -35.40 34.41
CA ARG A 476 10.16 -35.77 35.82
C ARG A 476 11.14 -34.88 36.56
N CYS A 477 10.74 -34.35 37.70
CA CYS A 477 11.58 -33.57 38.60
C CYS A 477 11.76 -34.30 39.94
N THR A 478 12.95 -34.24 40.52
CA THR A 478 13.30 -34.87 41.80
C THR A 478 13.84 -33.83 42.78
N ALA A 479 13.30 -33.82 44.00
CA ALA A 479 13.72 -32.87 45.03
C ALA A 479 15.13 -33.22 45.52
N GLU A 480 15.99 -32.22 45.65
CA GLU A 480 17.33 -32.38 46.24
C GLU A 480 17.26 -32.66 47.75
N ASN A 481 16.29 -32.03 48.44
CA ASN A 481 16.01 -32.29 49.85
C ASN A 481 14.60 -32.90 50.03
N PRO A 482 14.49 -34.21 50.31
CA PRO A 482 13.20 -34.90 50.44
C PRO A 482 12.43 -34.55 51.71
N SER A 483 13.09 -33.99 52.74
CA SER A 483 12.43 -33.65 54.01
C SER A 483 11.77 -32.27 53.99
N THR A 484 12.27 -31.35 53.17
CA THR A 484 11.71 -30.01 52.96
C THR A 484 11.86 -29.61 51.49
N PRO A 485 10.98 -30.09 50.60
CA PRO A 485 11.03 -29.76 49.17
C PRO A 485 10.84 -28.25 48.96
N ALA A 486 11.67 -27.65 48.11
CA ALA A 486 11.51 -26.24 47.74
C ALA A 486 10.24 -26.03 46.88
N THR A 487 9.62 -24.85 46.96
CA THR A 487 8.52 -24.48 46.05
C THR A 487 9.05 -24.41 44.62
N MET A 488 8.38 -25.10 43.69
CA MET A 488 8.84 -25.17 42.29
C MET A 488 8.03 -24.23 41.39
N PRO A 489 8.67 -23.29 40.70
CA PRO A 489 8.01 -22.44 39.74
C PRO A 489 7.86 -23.12 38.38
N LEU A 490 6.69 -22.98 37.75
CA LEU A 490 6.44 -23.36 36.36
C LEU A 490 6.08 -22.13 35.54
N SER A 491 6.69 -22.00 34.36
CA SER A 491 6.38 -20.92 33.43
C SER A 491 6.09 -21.48 32.05
N PHE A 492 4.85 -21.33 31.60
CA PHE A 492 4.45 -21.65 30.24
C PHE A 492 4.49 -20.37 29.41
N THR A 493 4.95 -20.47 28.16
CA THR A 493 4.70 -19.41 27.17
C THR A 493 3.19 -19.31 26.93
N ASP A 494 2.67 -18.10 26.78
CA ASP A 494 1.24 -17.92 26.52
C ASP A 494 0.83 -18.65 25.24
N PRO A 495 -0.16 -19.57 25.31
CA PRO A 495 -0.55 -20.36 24.16
C PRO A 495 -1.19 -19.47 23.10
N THR A 496 -0.79 -19.65 21.85
CA THR A 496 -1.34 -18.91 20.71
C THR A 496 -2.74 -19.41 20.28
N GLY A 497 -3.32 -20.38 21.00
CA GLY A 497 -4.61 -21.00 20.68
C GLY A 497 -4.71 -22.42 21.23
N GLY A 498 -5.49 -23.28 20.56
CA GLY A 498 -5.71 -24.67 20.96
C GLY A 498 -6.97 -24.86 21.80
N SER A 499 -7.42 -26.11 21.88
CA SER A 499 -8.56 -26.47 22.72
C SER A 499 -8.25 -26.25 24.21
N VAL A 500 -9.26 -26.39 25.08
CA VAL A 500 -9.02 -26.41 26.54
C VAL A 500 -7.99 -27.50 26.88
N ALA A 501 -8.16 -28.71 26.35
CA ALA A 501 -7.25 -29.82 26.58
C ALA A 501 -5.82 -29.56 26.08
N ASP A 502 -5.65 -28.84 24.96
CA ASP A 502 -4.31 -28.48 24.47
C ASP A 502 -3.58 -27.49 25.38
N ARG A 503 -4.32 -26.78 26.26
CA ARG A 503 -3.82 -25.76 27.20
C ARG A 503 -3.85 -26.21 28.66
N THR A 504 -4.23 -27.46 28.92
CA THR A 504 -4.23 -28.04 30.27
C THR A 504 -2.89 -28.71 30.53
N PHE A 505 -2.38 -28.56 31.76
CA PHE A 505 -1.25 -29.34 32.26
C PHE A 505 -1.66 -30.10 33.52
N THR A 506 -1.03 -31.24 33.74
CA THR A 506 -1.24 -32.14 34.87
C THR A 506 0.08 -32.36 35.57
N VAL A 507 0.09 -32.24 36.90
CA VAL A 507 1.24 -32.47 37.76
C VAL A 507 0.90 -33.61 38.70
N SER A 508 1.78 -34.60 38.80
CA SER A 508 1.64 -35.74 39.69
C SER A 508 2.82 -35.78 40.67
N ALA A 509 2.58 -35.79 41.98
CA ALA A 509 3.60 -35.85 43.02
C ALA A 509 3.64 -37.24 43.69
N LYS A 510 4.82 -37.68 44.12
CA LYS A 510 5.01 -38.92 44.87
C LYS A 510 6.08 -38.76 45.95
N ALA A 511 5.77 -39.18 47.18
CA ALA A 511 6.69 -39.24 48.31
C ALA A 511 6.54 -40.59 49.04
N GLY A 512 7.45 -41.53 48.76
CA GLY A 512 7.33 -42.91 49.27
C GLY A 512 6.07 -43.61 48.75
N ARG A 513 5.09 -43.83 49.63
CA ARG A 513 3.78 -44.41 49.29
C ARG A 513 2.72 -43.35 48.99
N LEU A 514 2.93 -42.09 49.38
CA LEU A 514 1.99 -41.00 49.13
C LEU A 514 2.05 -40.58 47.66
N TYR A 515 0.89 -40.34 47.06
CA TYR A 515 0.73 -39.84 45.69
C TYR A 515 -0.43 -38.86 45.60
N ASP A 516 -0.31 -37.87 44.71
CA ASP A 516 -1.34 -36.87 44.42
C ASP A 516 -1.18 -36.37 42.98
N ASP A 517 -2.26 -35.94 42.34
CA ASP A 517 -2.26 -35.36 41.00
C ASP A 517 -3.32 -34.28 40.77
N ASP A 518 -2.87 -33.14 40.28
CA ASP A 518 -3.68 -31.96 40.02
C ASP A 518 -3.55 -31.51 38.55
N SER A 519 -4.57 -30.85 38.02
CA SER A 519 -4.55 -30.32 36.64
C SER A 519 -5.13 -28.92 36.57
N GLU A 520 -4.50 -28.06 35.77
CA GLU A 520 -4.87 -26.65 35.64
C GLU A 520 -4.76 -26.19 34.17
N THR A 521 -5.52 -25.17 33.78
CA THR A 521 -5.58 -24.70 32.38
C THR A 521 -5.02 -23.30 32.21
N GLN A 522 -4.02 -23.16 31.33
CA GLN A 522 -3.46 -21.87 30.97
C GLN A 522 -4.47 -21.05 30.15
N THR A 523 -4.72 -19.81 30.60
CA THR A 523 -5.59 -18.89 29.86
C THR A 523 -4.84 -18.36 28.64
N ALA A 524 -5.46 -18.43 27.45
CA ALA A 524 -4.90 -17.83 26.23
C ALA A 524 -5.44 -16.39 26.09
N PRO A 525 -4.58 -15.39 25.84
CA PRO A 525 -5.03 -14.03 25.59
C PRO A 525 -5.80 -13.94 24.26
N PRO A 526 -6.78 -13.03 24.14
CA PRO A 526 -7.40 -12.74 22.85
C PRO A 526 -6.35 -12.17 21.89
N ARG A 527 -6.43 -12.56 20.61
CA ARG A 527 -5.45 -12.17 19.58
C ARG A 527 -6.11 -11.72 18.28
N THR A 528 -5.39 -10.89 17.54
CA THR A 528 -5.80 -10.45 16.19
C THR A 528 -5.18 -11.34 15.11
N ASP A 529 -5.96 -11.73 14.10
CA ASP A 529 -5.48 -12.49 12.92
C ASP A 529 -6.08 -11.89 11.64
N GLU A 530 -5.25 -11.15 10.89
CA GLU A 530 -5.60 -10.45 9.64
C GLU A 530 -6.04 -11.39 8.50
N ASN A 531 -5.92 -12.70 8.66
CA ASN A 531 -6.41 -13.67 7.67
C ASN A 531 -7.77 -14.27 8.03
N LEU A 532 -8.33 -13.90 9.18
CA LEU A 532 -9.60 -14.43 9.66
C LEU A 532 -10.75 -13.90 8.81
N LEU A 533 -10.78 -12.61 8.49
CA LEU A 533 -11.83 -11.96 7.72
C LEU A 533 -11.30 -11.56 6.34
N LYS A 534 -12.18 -11.64 5.33
CA LYS A 534 -11.93 -11.07 4.00
C LYS A 534 -13.18 -10.39 3.47
N ILE A 535 -13.02 -9.16 3.01
CA ILE A 535 -14.03 -8.40 2.28
C ILE A 535 -13.77 -8.52 0.77
N GLY A 536 -14.63 -9.24 0.06
CA GLY A 536 -14.55 -9.43 -1.40
C GLY A 536 -15.57 -8.61 -2.18
N VAL A 537 -15.23 -8.22 -3.41
CA VAL A 537 -16.16 -7.54 -4.34
C VAL A 537 -16.94 -8.57 -5.15
N ARG A 538 -18.25 -8.34 -5.31
CA ARG A 538 -19.11 -9.12 -6.22
C ARG A 538 -19.61 -8.20 -7.33
N LYS A 539 -19.44 -8.59 -8.60
CA LYS A 539 -19.91 -7.81 -9.76
C LYS A 539 -21.34 -8.20 -10.10
N THR A 540 -22.26 -7.28 -9.86
CA THR A 540 -23.58 -7.15 -10.53
C THR A 540 -24.16 -5.82 -10.07
N ASP A 541 -24.72 -5.02 -10.99
CA ASP A 541 -25.31 -3.68 -10.79
C ASP A 541 -24.33 -2.48 -10.68
N GLN A 542 -24.70 -1.36 -11.33
CA GLN A 542 -23.97 -0.09 -11.32
C GLN A 542 -24.37 0.80 -10.13
N ASP A 543 -25.50 0.52 -9.49
CA ASP A 543 -26.14 1.36 -8.47
C ASP A 543 -26.09 0.77 -7.05
N VAL A 544 -25.44 -0.39 -6.86
CA VAL A 544 -25.32 -1.06 -5.57
C VAL A 544 -23.91 -1.65 -5.41
N TYR A 545 -23.28 -1.41 -4.27
CA TYR A 545 -22.03 -2.05 -3.88
C TYR A 545 -22.31 -3.38 -3.20
N TYR A 546 -22.08 -4.47 -3.93
CA TYR A 546 -22.13 -5.82 -3.36
C TYR A 546 -20.79 -6.23 -2.77
N ARG A 547 -20.83 -6.74 -1.54
CA ARG A 547 -19.67 -7.25 -0.81
C ARG A 547 -19.93 -8.65 -0.28
N THR A 548 -18.88 -9.45 -0.28
CA THR A 548 -18.89 -10.81 0.26
C THR A 548 -17.95 -10.85 1.46
N LEU A 549 -18.51 -11.07 2.65
CA LEU A 549 -17.78 -11.18 3.90
C LEU A 549 -17.50 -12.66 4.15
N THR A 550 -16.22 -13.05 4.14
CA THR A 550 -15.79 -14.44 4.32
C THR A 550 -14.98 -14.56 5.59
N VAL A 551 -15.30 -15.54 6.42
CA VAL A 551 -14.49 -15.87 7.60
C VAL A 551 -13.77 -17.19 7.32
N ALA A 552 -12.45 -17.24 7.52
CA ALA A 552 -11.63 -18.44 7.32
C ALA A 552 -12.20 -19.62 8.14
N PRO A 553 -12.14 -20.88 7.68
CA PRO A 553 -12.62 -22.03 8.46
C PRO A 553 -11.67 -22.39 9.63
N GLY A 554 -12.17 -23.12 10.64
CA GLY A 554 -11.35 -23.64 11.74
C GLY A 554 -12.09 -24.70 12.55
N THR A 555 -11.45 -25.84 12.84
CA THR A 555 -12.09 -27.03 13.42
C THR A 555 -12.37 -26.94 14.92
N ASP A 556 -11.76 -26.00 15.61
CA ASP A 556 -11.81 -25.76 17.05
C ASP A 556 -12.77 -24.62 17.46
N ARG A 557 -13.55 -24.10 16.51
CA ARG A 557 -14.39 -22.92 16.71
C ARG A 557 -15.76 -23.29 17.25
N THR A 558 -16.08 -22.78 18.43
CA THR A 558 -17.39 -22.97 19.07
C THR A 558 -18.41 -21.91 18.67
N ALA A 559 -17.94 -20.71 18.29
CA ALA A 559 -18.79 -19.61 17.82
C ALA A 559 -18.03 -18.71 16.84
N VAL A 560 -18.74 -18.19 15.83
CA VAL A 560 -18.24 -17.16 14.91
C VAL A 560 -19.30 -16.06 14.81
N THR A 561 -18.89 -14.83 15.09
CA THR A 561 -19.76 -13.64 15.02
C THR A 561 -19.12 -12.57 14.15
N LEU A 562 -19.91 -11.94 13.30
CA LEU A 562 -19.57 -10.72 12.57
C LEU A 562 -20.32 -9.54 13.17
N LYS A 563 -19.64 -8.42 13.40
CA LYS A 563 -20.25 -7.14 13.79
C LYS A 563 -19.98 -6.12 12.69
N ILE A 564 -21.03 -5.49 12.16
CA ILE A 564 -20.94 -4.55 11.03
C ILE A 564 -21.25 -3.15 11.55
N GLN A 565 -20.27 -2.25 11.53
CA GLN A 565 -20.47 -0.83 11.81
C GLN A 565 -20.38 -0.04 10.52
N TYR A 566 -21.14 1.04 10.41
CA TYR A 566 -21.23 1.81 9.18
C TYR A 566 -21.57 3.27 9.49
N GLY A 567 -21.05 4.17 8.67
CA GLY A 567 -21.26 5.60 8.76
C GLY A 567 -22.68 6.04 8.43
N ALA A 568 -22.97 7.32 8.64
CA ALA A 568 -24.32 7.88 8.56
C ALA A 568 -24.94 7.83 7.15
N ALA A 569 -24.14 7.67 6.09
CA ALA A 569 -24.63 7.55 4.71
C ALA A 569 -25.06 6.12 4.34
N LEU A 570 -24.86 5.16 5.25
CA LEU A 570 -25.07 3.75 5.01
C LEU A 570 -26.19 3.20 5.91
N ALA A 571 -26.87 2.18 5.41
CA ALA A 571 -27.89 1.43 6.14
C ALA A 571 -27.44 -0.01 6.40
N TRP A 572 -28.24 -0.75 7.17
CA TRP A 572 -27.99 -2.17 7.43
C TRP A 572 -27.93 -2.95 6.10
N PRO A 573 -26.80 -3.63 5.78
CA PRO A 573 -26.55 -4.10 4.42
C PRO A 573 -27.02 -5.54 4.16
N VAL A 574 -27.48 -6.28 5.19
CA VAL A 574 -27.87 -7.68 5.04
C VAL A 574 -29.38 -7.78 4.89
N LYS A 575 -29.85 -8.21 3.72
CA LYS A 575 -31.28 -8.37 3.43
C LYS A 575 -31.81 -9.73 3.90
N GLY A 576 -32.99 -9.72 4.53
CA GLY A 576 -33.71 -10.93 4.91
C GLY A 576 -32.93 -11.87 5.82
N THR A 577 -33.14 -13.18 5.63
CA THR A 577 -32.46 -14.23 6.38
C THR A 577 -31.35 -14.85 5.52
N PRO A 578 -30.08 -14.42 5.67
CA PRO A 578 -28.97 -14.98 4.89
C PRO A 578 -28.73 -16.47 5.20
N ALA A 579 -28.42 -17.24 4.16
CA ALA A 579 -28.13 -18.67 4.31
C ALA A 579 -26.89 -18.90 5.19
N GLY A 580 -27.01 -19.75 6.20
CA GLY A 580 -25.90 -20.10 7.11
C GLY A 580 -25.63 -19.08 8.22
N TRP A 581 -26.45 -18.02 8.35
CA TRP A 581 -26.26 -16.95 9.31
C TRP A 581 -27.55 -16.55 10.04
N LYS A 582 -27.44 -16.19 11.31
CA LYS A 582 -28.49 -15.54 12.09
C LYS A 582 -28.09 -14.09 12.36
N CYS A 583 -28.72 -13.15 11.67
CA CYS A 583 -28.41 -11.72 11.74
C CYS A 583 -29.44 -10.94 12.56
N THR A 584 -28.96 -9.95 13.32
CA THR A 584 -29.76 -9.06 14.17
C THR A 584 -29.45 -7.61 13.82
N PRO A 585 -30.29 -6.92 13.01
CA PRO A 585 -30.02 -5.56 12.54
C PRO A 585 -29.86 -4.53 13.67
N SER A 586 -30.65 -4.64 14.74
CA SER A 586 -30.58 -3.74 15.90
C SER A 586 -29.25 -3.83 16.65
N ALA A 587 -28.71 -5.06 16.78
CA ALA A 587 -27.39 -5.31 17.37
C ALA A 587 -26.25 -5.13 16.36
N LYS A 588 -26.58 -5.00 15.08
CA LYS A 588 -25.65 -4.99 13.94
C LYS A 588 -24.70 -6.18 13.90
N THR A 589 -25.19 -7.36 14.27
CA THR A 589 -24.40 -8.60 14.38
C THR A 589 -24.99 -9.74 13.55
N CYS A 590 -24.12 -10.66 13.12
CA CYS A 590 -24.49 -11.90 12.45
C CYS A 590 -23.70 -13.06 13.07
N ALA A 591 -24.39 -14.09 13.55
CA ALA A 591 -23.78 -15.31 14.10
C ALA A 591 -23.85 -16.44 13.07
N ALA A 592 -22.74 -17.13 12.85
CA ALA A 592 -22.69 -18.26 11.92
C ALA A 592 -23.42 -19.48 12.51
N LEU A 593 -24.23 -20.15 11.70
CA LEU A 593 -24.91 -21.39 12.10
C LEU A 593 -23.96 -22.60 12.12
N ASN A 594 -22.87 -22.53 11.34
CA ASN A 594 -21.78 -23.51 11.35
C ASN A 594 -20.45 -22.78 11.61
N PRO A 595 -20.02 -22.64 12.88
CA PRO A 595 -18.79 -21.93 13.25
C PRO A 595 -17.51 -22.54 12.68
N ALA A 596 -17.48 -23.85 12.46
CA ALA A 596 -16.30 -24.54 11.96
C ALA A 596 -16.04 -24.24 10.47
N ARG A 597 -17.10 -24.03 9.69
CA ARG A 597 -17.07 -23.64 8.27
C ARG A 597 -18.18 -22.61 7.98
N PRO A 598 -17.96 -21.33 8.30
CA PRO A 598 -18.94 -20.28 8.06
C PRO A 598 -19.23 -20.14 6.56
N ALA A 599 -20.51 -19.99 6.20
CA ALA A 599 -20.90 -19.68 4.82
C ALA A 599 -20.49 -18.22 4.48
N PRO A 600 -20.27 -17.86 3.20
CA PRO A 600 -20.09 -16.45 2.83
C PRO A 600 -21.32 -15.61 3.17
N LEU A 601 -21.14 -14.45 3.80
CA LEU A 601 -22.21 -13.51 4.09
C LEU A 601 -22.24 -12.40 3.03
N TYR A 602 -23.39 -12.16 2.42
CA TYR A 602 -23.55 -11.12 1.40
C TYR A 602 -24.10 -9.83 2.01
N ALA A 603 -23.42 -8.73 1.69
CA ALA A 603 -23.76 -7.38 2.13
C ALA A 603 -24.00 -6.49 0.91
N GLU A 604 -25.08 -5.71 0.94
CA GLU A 604 -25.51 -4.81 -0.11
C GLU A 604 -25.57 -3.38 0.43
N PHE A 605 -24.78 -2.48 -0.15
CA PHE A 605 -24.79 -1.07 0.21
C PHE A 605 -25.26 -0.26 -1.00
N ALA A 606 -26.25 0.63 -0.82
CA ALA A 606 -26.62 1.60 -1.84
C ALA A 606 -25.44 2.55 -2.16
N VAL A 607 -25.44 3.23 -3.31
CA VAL A 607 -24.46 4.30 -3.58
C VAL A 607 -24.63 5.39 -2.53
N PRO A 608 -23.58 5.68 -1.73
CA PRO A 608 -23.76 6.54 -0.57
C PRO A 608 -23.36 7.98 -0.88
N ASP A 609 -24.14 8.92 -0.33
CA ASP A 609 -23.89 10.36 -0.36
C ASP A 609 -23.20 10.85 0.91
N GLY A 610 -22.25 11.77 0.78
CA GLY A 610 -21.61 12.44 1.92
C GLY A 610 -20.10 12.20 2.05
N SER A 611 -19.55 12.56 3.21
CA SER A 611 -18.11 12.51 3.49
C SER A 611 -17.56 11.08 3.39
N SER A 612 -16.25 10.93 3.20
CA SER A 612 -15.59 9.62 3.23
C SER A 612 -15.95 8.83 4.48
N ALA A 613 -15.89 9.46 5.66
CA ALA A 613 -16.26 8.85 6.94
C ALA A 613 -17.72 8.38 6.99
N ALA A 614 -18.65 9.13 6.38
CA ALA A 614 -20.06 8.72 6.31
C ALA A 614 -20.27 7.48 5.42
N ARG A 615 -19.37 7.26 4.45
CA ARG A 615 -19.37 6.15 3.48
C ARG A 615 -18.47 4.97 3.87
N THR A 616 -17.83 5.04 5.03
CA THR A 616 -16.98 3.96 5.56
C THR A 616 -17.83 2.97 6.36
N TYR A 617 -17.56 1.69 6.17
CA TYR A 617 -18.05 0.63 7.06
C TYR A 617 -16.88 -0.22 7.55
N SER A 618 -17.04 -0.79 8.73
CA SER A 618 -16.10 -1.75 9.32
C SER A 618 -16.83 -3.05 9.67
N VAL A 619 -16.11 -4.16 9.51
CA VAL A 619 -16.59 -5.49 9.84
C VAL A 619 -15.60 -6.10 10.81
N SER A 620 -16.06 -6.41 12.02
CA SER A 620 -15.27 -7.13 13.01
C SER A 620 -15.72 -8.59 13.05
N ALA A 621 -14.82 -9.52 12.74
CA ALA A 621 -15.01 -10.94 12.96
C ALA A 621 -14.48 -11.36 14.33
N THR A 622 -15.18 -12.27 15.00
CA THR A 622 -14.73 -12.87 16.25
C THR A 622 -15.03 -14.37 16.22
N ALA A 623 -13.99 -15.18 16.37
CA ALA A 623 -14.01 -16.64 16.36
C ALA A 623 -13.29 -17.16 17.61
N GLY A 624 -14.04 -17.38 18.71
CA GLY A 624 -13.45 -17.70 20.01
C GLY A 624 -12.56 -16.56 20.52
N LEU A 625 -11.25 -16.84 20.65
CA LEU A 625 -10.24 -15.86 21.11
C LEU A 625 -9.57 -15.09 19.97
N VAL A 626 -9.89 -15.40 18.72
CA VAL A 626 -9.31 -14.72 17.55
C VAL A 626 -10.30 -13.70 17.02
N SER A 627 -9.86 -12.48 16.80
CA SER A 627 -10.64 -11.44 16.14
C SER A 627 -9.90 -10.80 14.98
N ASP A 628 -10.65 -10.17 14.12
CA ASP A 628 -10.13 -9.42 12.97
C ASP A 628 -11.09 -8.28 12.65
N THR A 629 -10.60 -7.15 12.19
CA THR A 629 -11.44 -6.00 11.85
C THR A 629 -10.94 -5.31 10.60
N ASP A 630 -11.71 -5.49 9.53
CA ASP A 630 -11.49 -4.80 8.27
C ASP A 630 -12.39 -3.58 8.16
N SER A 631 -11.95 -2.59 7.38
CA SER A 631 -12.78 -1.45 7.01
C SER A 631 -12.61 -1.10 5.55
N GLU A 632 -13.68 -0.62 4.93
CA GLU A 632 -13.68 -0.19 3.54
C GLU A 632 -14.49 1.10 3.41
N THR A 633 -14.01 2.02 2.57
CA THR A 633 -14.74 3.24 2.22
C THR A 633 -15.32 3.08 0.82
N LEU A 634 -16.65 3.10 0.74
CA LEU A 634 -17.35 3.00 -0.54
C LEU A 634 -17.21 4.29 -1.33
N ALA A 635 -16.99 4.18 -2.65
CA ALA A 635 -16.95 5.34 -3.53
C ALA A 635 -18.33 6.01 -3.58
N GLY A 636 -18.35 7.35 -3.53
CA GLY A 636 -19.58 8.15 -3.56
C GLY A 636 -20.12 8.28 -4.97
N ILE A 637 -21.13 9.15 -5.15
CA ILE A 637 -21.67 9.49 -6.47
C ILE A 637 -20.54 9.93 -7.40
N ARG A 638 -20.49 9.32 -8.59
CA ARG A 638 -19.45 9.59 -9.60
C ARG A 638 -19.87 10.72 -10.52
N ALA A 639 -18.92 11.56 -10.92
CA ALA A 639 -19.13 12.49 -12.03
C ALA A 639 -19.17 11.70 -13.35
N ASP A 640 -20.14 11.99 -14.21
CA ASP A 640 -20.32 11.33 -15.50
C ASP A 640 -20.76 12.35 -16.55
N GLU A 641 -19.81 12.85 -17.35
CA GLU A 641 -20.04 13.85 -18.41
C GLU A 641 -20.99 13.37 -19.53
N SER A 642 -21.36 12.08 -19.54
CA SER A 642 -22.34 11.54 -20.50
C SER A 642 -23.77 11.53 -19.95
N LEU A 643 -23.96 11.81 -18.66
CA LEU A 643 -25.25 11.75 -17.99
C LEU A 643 -26.18 12.86 -18.48
N LEU A 644 -25.71 14.11 -18.60
CA LEU A 644 -26.51 15.26 -18.97
C LEU A 644 -26.11 15.79 -20.34
N GLN A 645 -27.13 16.07 -21.16
CA GLN A 645 -26.93 16.74 -22.44
C GLN A 645 -27.93 17.88 -22.60
N ILE A 646 -27.42 19.10 -22.79
CA ILE A 646 -28.23 20.26 -23.16
C ILE A 646 -28.38 20.32 -24.68
N LEU A 647 -29.54 19.91 -25.20
CA LEU A 647 -29.84 19.96 -26.62
C LEU A 647 -30.36 21.33 -27.02
N THR A 648 -29.74 21.91 -28.05
CA THR A 648 -30.17 23.16 -28.69
C THR A 648 -30.89 22.83 -30.00
N PRO A 649 -32.15 23.25 -30.21
CA PRO A 649 -32.85 23.09 -31.48
C PRO A 649 -32.12 23.82 -32.61
N ASP A 650 -32.21 23.29 -33.83
CA ASP A 650 -31.78 24.01 -35.03
C ASP A 650 -32.58 25.33 -35.14
N PRO A 651 -31.93 26.50 -35.28
CA PRO A 651 -32.61 27.79 -35.45
C PRO A 651 -33.65 27.81 -36.58
N LYS A 652 -33.50 26.97 -37.61
CA LYS A 652 -34.45 26.85 -38.73
C LYS A 652 -35.73 26.08 -38.37
N HIS A 653 -35.71 25.34 -37.28
CA HIS A 653 -36.77 24.44 -36.83
C HIS A 653 -37.25 24.77 -35.40
N ASP A 654 -36.79 25.87 -34.80
CA ASP A 654 -37.31 26.34 -33.51
C ASP A 654 -38.72 26.93 -33.72
N PRO A 655 -39.78 26.34 -33.12
CA PRO A 655 -41.15 26.81 -33.31
C PRO A 655 -41.40 28.23 -32.81
N ASN A 656 -40.49 28.82 -32.04
CA ASN A 656 -40.63 30.17 -31.51
C ASN A 656 -39.36 31.01 -31.73
N LEU A 657 -39.39 31.91 -32.72
CA LEU A 657 -38.31 32.85 -33.02
C LEU A 657 -37.97 33.83 -31.88
N PHE A 658 -38.80 33.90 -30.84
CA PHE A 658 -38.67 34.83 -29.71
C PHE A 658 -38.36 34.16 -28.38
N VAL A 659 -38.37 32.82 -28.32
CA VAL A 659 -38.16 32.03 -27.09
C VAL A 659 -37.25 30.86 -27.42
N TYR A 660 -36.09 30.78 -26.75
CA TYR A 660 -35.17 29.67 -26.97
C TYR A 660 -35.63 28.43 -26.21
N ASN A 661 -35.84 27.34 -26.93
CA ASN A 661 -36.07 26.02 -26.34
C ASN A 661 -34.73 25.33 -26.00
N ARG A 662 -34.69 24.61 -24.88
CA ARG A 662 -33.59 23.72 -24.50
C ARG A 662 -34.15 22.43 -23.95
N PHE A 663 -33.76 21.30 -24.54
CA PHE A 663 -34.12 19.98 -24.04
C PHE A 663 -32.98 19.44 -23.18
N LEU A 664 -33.26 19.22 -21.90
CA LEU A 664 -32.34 18.59 -20.96
C LEU A 664 -32.57 17.09 -21.03
N LYS A 665 -31.66 16.40 -21.71
CA LYS A 665 -31.70 14.94 -21.87
C LYS A 665 -30.76 14.30 -20.86
N ILE A 666 -31.27 13.30 -20.16
CA ILE A 666 -30.50 12.46 -19.24
C ILE A 666 -30.31 11.08 -19.85
N SER A 667 -29.10 10.53 -19.79
CA SER A 667 -28.74 9.25 -20.40
C SER A 667 -28.48 8.16 -19.35
N GLY A 668 -28.87 6.93 -19.70
CA GLY A 668 -28.54 5.75 -18.90
C GLY A 668 -29.23 5.66 -17.54
N THR A 669 -30.39 6.29 -17.35
CA THR A 669 -31.20 6.20 -16.13
C THR A 669 -32.69 6.13 -16.45
N THR A 670 -33.43 5.35 -15.67
CA THR A 670 -34.91 5.30 -15.66
C THR A 670 -35.49 5.62 -14.27
N GLY A 671 -34.61 5.95 -13.31
CA GLY A 671 -34.95 6.21 -11.91
C GLY A 671 -35.13 7.69 -11.59
N PRO A 672 -35.06 8.08 -10.31
CA PRO A 672 -35.24 9.45 -9.89
C PRO A 672 -34.10 10.35 -10.38
N VAL A 673 -34.45 11.55 -10.82
CA VAL A 673 -33.51 12.57 -11.30
C VAL A 673 -33.85 13.91 -10.67
N THR A 674 -32.81 14.59 -10.19
CA THR A 674 -32.88 15.99 -9.74
C THR A 674 -32.04 16.85 -10.66
N LEU A 675 -32.63 17.92 -11.19
CA LEU A 675 -31.98 18.95 -11.99
C LEU A 675 -31.95 20.26 -11.21
N GLU A 676 -30.76 20.79 -10.98
CA GLU A 676 -30.55 22.15 -10.48
C GLU A 676 -30.18 23.04 -11.65
N ILE A 677 -31.05 23.99 -11.99
CA ILE A 677 -30.89 24.89 -13.13
C ILE A 677 -30.57 26.27 -12.58
N SER A 678 -29.48 26.88 -13.02
CA SER A 678 -29.10 28.25 -12.70
C SER A 678 -28.78 29.04 -13.97
N TRP A 679 -28.97 30.36 -13.93
CA TRP A 679 -28.80 31.18 -15.14
C TRP A 679 -28.26 32.59 -14.90
N GLY A 680 -27.66 33.13 -15.95
CA GLY A 680 -27.11 34.47 -15.99
C GLY A 680 -28.14 35.59 -15.94
N ARG A 681 -27.66 36.81 -15.68
CA ARG A 681 -28.50 37.99 -15.40
C ARG A 681 -29.38 38.50 -16.52
N ASN A 682 -29.04 38.17 -17.75
CA ASN A 682 -29.77 38.55 -18.93
C ASN A 682 -30.64 37.41 -19.45
N LEU A 683 -30.93 36.41 -18.61
CA LEU A 683 -31.84 35.33 -18.92
C LEU A 683 -33.02 35.31 -17.95
N SER A 684 -34.18 34.96 -18.48
CA SER A 684 -35.35 34.64 -17.68
C SER A 684 -35.97 33.35 -18.18
N LEU A 685 -36.13 32.40 -17.26
CA LEU A 685 -36.90 31.19 -17.50
C LEU A 685 -38.38 31.57 -17.58
N LEU A 686 -39.01 31.41 -18.76
CA LEU A 686 -40.39 31.85 -19.06
C LEU A 686 -41.45 30.81 -18.68
N SER A 687 -41.03 29.55 -18.47
CA SER A 687 -41.81 28.36 -18.08
C SER A 687 -42.49 27.57 -19.21
N SER A 688 -42.35 26.23 -19.15
CA SER A 688 -43.47 25.28 -19.16
C SER A 688 -43.02 23.94 -18.56
N LEU A 689 -43.64 23.53 -17.44
CA LEU A 689 -43.41 22.23 -16.80
C LEU A 689 -43.98 21.13 -17.70
N HIS A 690 -43.09 20.31 -18.26
CA HIS A 690 -43.47 19.09 -18.95
C HIS A 690 -44.19 18.12 -17.99
N ARG A 691 -45.25 17.44 -18.46
CA ARG A 691 -45.93 16.39 -17.68
C ARG A 691 -44.91 15.34 -17.22
N GLY A 692 -44.74 15.18 -15.91
CA GLY A 692 -43.80 14.22 -15.29
C GLY A 692 -42.63 14.85 -14.52
N TRP A 693 -42.48 16.18 -14.54
CA TRP A 693 -41.49 16.90 -13.74
C TRP A 693 -42.16 17.82 -12.72
N THR A 694 -41.62 17.87 -11.50
CA THR A 694 -42.02 18.80 -10.44
C THR A 694 -40.93 19.83 -10.27
N CYS A 695 -41.19 21.09 -10.63
CA CYS A 695 -40.21 22.17 -10.53
C CYS A 695 -40.61 23.23 -9.51
N SER A 696 -39.67 23.65 -8.67
CA SER A 696 -39.79 24.79 -7.76
C SER A 696 -38.77 25.86 -8.11
N ARG A 697 -39.16 27.13 -8.04
CA ARG A 697 -38.25 28.28 -8.21
C ARG A 697 -37.86 28.82 -6.85
N SER A 698 -36.59 29.17 -6.69
CA SER A 698 -36.14 29.93 -5.53
C SER A 698 -36.76 31.32 -5.58
N THR A 699 -37.26 31.81 -4.44
CA THR A 699 -37.94 33.11 -4.31
C THR A 699 -37.06 34.32 -4.60
N ASP A 700 -35.73 34.17 -4.60
CA ASP A 700 -34.81 35.31 -4.64
C ASP A 700 -33.56 35.13 -5.53
N SER A 701 -33.51 34.12 -6.40
CA SER A 701 -32.32 33.97 -7.25
C SER A 701 -32.61 33.20 -8.52
N ARG A 702 -31.77 33.44 -9.53
CA ARG A 702 -31.79 32.86 -10.88
C ARG A 702 -31.52 31.35 -10.86
N ARG A 703 -32.38 30.62 -10.16
CA ARG A 703 -32.29 29.19 -9.86
C ARG A 703 -33.67 28.53 -9.84
N ALA A 704 -33.73 27.32 -10.35
CA ALA A 704 -34.88 26.43 -10.29
C ALA A 704 -34.42 24.99 -10.02
N THR A 705 -35.19 24.25 -9.25
CA THR A 705 -34.94 22.83 -8.99
C THR A 705 -36.09 22.04 -9.59
N CYS A 706 -35.78 21.05 -10.42
CA CYS A 706 -36.77 20.18 -11.07
C CYS A 706 -36.48 18.72 -10.72
N THR A 707 -37.48 17.98 -10.27
CA THR A 707 -37.36 16.56 -9.92
C THR A 707 -38.34 15.69 -10.70
N THR A 708 -37.97 14.44 -10.96
CA THR A 708 -38.85 13.40 -11.50
C THR A 708 -38.46 12.06 -10.90
N ASP A 709 -39.45 11.21 -10.58
CA ASP A 709 -39.19 9.85 -10.07
C ASP A 709 -38.97 8.84 -11.20
N HIS A 710 -39.44 9.17 -12.40
CA HIS A 710 -39.41 8.30 -13.58
C HIS A 710 -39.05 9.09 -14.83
N TYR A 711 -37.74 9.27 -15.06
CA TYR A 711 -37.26 9.93 -16.26
C TYR A 711 -37.58 9.10 -17.52
N THR A 712 -38.53 9.57 -18.31
CA THR A 712 -38.96 8.92 -19.56
C THR A 712 -38.83 9.84 -20.78
N ARG A 713 -38.80 11.17 -20.56
CA ARG A 713 -38.71 12.18 -21.63
C ARG A 713 -37.82 13.36 -21.18
N PRO A 714 -37.10 14.01 -22.13
CA PRO A 714 -36.32 15.21 -21.84
C PRO A 714 -37.19 16.33 -21.24
N LEU A 715 -36.60 17.13 -20.34
CA LEU A 715 -37.24 18.34 -19.84
C LEU A 715 -37.05 19.48 -20.85
N ASN A 716 -38.13 20.02 -21.40
CA ASN A 716 -38.06 21.25 -22.20
C ASN A 716 -38.05 22.46 -21.27
N THR A 717 -37.21 23.45 -21.57
CA THR A 717 -37.14 24.74 -20.89
C THR A 717 -37.14 25.89 -21.88
N GLU A 718 -37.89 26.93 -21.54
CA GLU A 718 -38.13 28.11 -22.40
C GLU A 718 -37.48 29.36 -21.80
N TRP A 719 -36.71 30.09 -22.62
CA TRP A 719 -35.86 31.18 -22.17
C TRP A 719 -36.05 32.48 -22.96
N ALA A 720 -36.24 33.58 -22.24
CA ALA A 720 -36.05 34.94 -22.75
C ALA A 720 -34.59 35.37 -22.55
N SER A 721 -34.04 36.11 -23.52
CA SER A 721 -32.69 36.67 -23.44
C SER A 721 -32.64 38.16 -23.80
N TRP A 722 -31.83 38.92 -23.07
CA TRP A 722 -31.55 40.34 -23.32
C TRP A 722 -30.12 40.55 -23.86
N PRO A 723 -29.83 41.72 -24.49
CA PRO A 723 -28.50 42.03 -24.99
C PRO A 723 -27.41 41.86 -23.93
N GLY A 724 -26.33 41.17 -24.33
CA GLY A 724 -25.18 40.88 -23.48
C GLY A 724 -24.42 39.67 -23.97
N SER A 725 -23.30 39.37 -23.32
CA SER A 725 -22.43 38.26 -23.67
C SER A 725 -21.84 37.60 -22.42
N GLY A 726 -21.21 36.44 -22.63
CA GLY A 726 -20.53 35.69 -21.58
C GLY A 726 -21.49 35.13 -20.51
N PRO A 727 -21.08 35.06 -19.23
CA PRO A 727 -21.81 34.37 -18.18
C PRO A 727 -23.19 34.98 -17.87
N SER A 728 -23.46 36.21 -18.33
CA SER A 728 -24.77 36.84 -18.19
C SER A 728 -25.85 36.20 -19.08
N ASN A 729 -25.45 35.49 -20.14
CA ASN A 729 -26.32 34.84 -21.13
C ASN A 729 -26.13 33.31 -21.13
N THR A 730 -25.69 32.72 -20.01
CA THR A 730 -25.40 31.28 -19.91
C THR A 730 -26.36 30.60 -18.93
N ILE A 731 -26.77 29.38 -19.26
CA ILE A 731 -27.45 28.47 -18.34
C ILE A 731 -26.46 27.41 -17.85
N THR A 732 -26.56 27.04 -16.58
CA THR A 732 -25.81 25.95 -15.95
C THR A 732 -26.80 24.98 -15.36
N VAL A 733 -26.73 23.72 -15.76
CA VAL A 733 -27.62 22.65 -15.31
C VAL A 733 -26.78 21.58 -14.65
N LYS A 734 -27.11 21.23 -13.41
CA LYS A 734 -26.54 20.10 -12.70
C LYS A 734 -27.58 18.99 -12.60
N ALA A 735 -27.30 17.85 -13.20
CA ALA A 735 -28.10 16.64 -13.06
C ALA A 735 -27.53 15.75 -11.96
N THR A 736 -28.39 15.22 -11.11
CA THR A 736 -28.03 14.27 -10.05
C THR A 736 -28.99 13.08 -10.11
N THR A 737 -28.43 11.88 -10.20
CA THR A 737 -29.11 10.59 -10.00
C THR A 737 -28.55 9.94 -8.73
N PRO A 738 -29.11 8.82 -8.23
CA PRO A 738 -28.58 8.15 -7.05
C PRO A 738 -27.11 7.72 -7.15
N SER A 739 -26.59 7.51 -8.36
CA SER A 739 -25.24 6.97 -8.57
C SER A 739 -24.31 7.88 -9.38
N ARG A 740 -24.86 8.86 -10.10
CA ARG A 740 -24.11 9.74 -11.01
C ARG A 740 -24.53 11.18 -10.88
N HIS A 741 -23.62 12.11 -11.15
CA HIS A 741 -23.95 13.51 -11.33
C HIS A 741 -23.16 14.10 -12.50
N ASP A 742 -23.69 15.16 -13.06
CA ASP A 742 -23.08 15.87 -14.18
C ASP A 742 -23.49 17.33 -14.16
N THR A 743 -22.64 18.21 -14.66
CA THR A 743 -22.92 19.64 -14.76
C THR A 743 -22.53 20.13 -16.14
N ASP A 744 -23.51 20.60 -16.89
CA ASP A 744 -23.32 21.13 -18.24
C ASP A 744 -23.73 22.61 -18.29
N THR A 745 -23.14 23.35 -19.23
CA THR A 745 -23.40 24.77 -19.44
C THR A 745 -23.62 25.08 -20.90
N ALA A 746 -24.64 25.89 -21.21
CA ALA A 746 -24.95 26.29 -22.57
C ALA A 746 -25.21 27.79 -22.67
N PRO A 747 -24.64 28.49 -23.67
CA PRO A 747 -25.00 29.87 -23.96
C PRO A 747 -26.39 29.95 -24.61
N ILE A 748 -27.09 31.03 -24.30
CA ILE A 748 -28.33 31.43 -24.98
C ILE A 748 -28.02 32.75 -25.71
N PRO A 749 -28.00 32.76 -27.05
CA PRO A 749 -27.67 33.95 -27.81
C PRO A 749 -28.70 35.06 -27.55
N PRO A 750 -28.29 36.34 -27.48
CA PRO A 750 -29.22 37.43 -27.30
C PRO A 750 -30.22 37.49 -28.46
N THR A 751 -31.47 37.81 -28.16
CA THR A 751 -32.50 38.04 -29.17
C THR A 751 -32.02 39.14 -30.13
N PRO A 752 -31.96 38.91 -31.45
CA PRO A 752 -31.42 39.89 -32.39
C PRO A 752 -32.23 41.19 -32.32
N SER A 753 -31.54 42.32 -32.13
CA SER A 753 -32.15 43.66 -32.02
C SER A 753 -32.69 44.20 -33.35
N ARG A 754 -32.64 43.43 -34.44
CA ARG A 754 -33.23 43.77 -35.73
C ARG A 754 -34.59 43.11 -35.88
N ARG A 755 -35.62 43.85 -35.48
CA ARG A 755 -36.78 44.08 -36.35
C ARG A 755 -37.00 45.58 -36.44
#